data_AF-A0AA35W3Z3-F1
#
_entry.id   AF-A0AA35W3Z3-F1
#
_cell.length_a   1.000
_cell.length_b   1.000
_cell.length_c   1.000
_cell.angle_alpha   90.00
_cell.angle_beta   90.00
_cell.angle_gamma   90.00
#
_symmetry.space_group_name_H-M   'P 1'
#
loop_
_entity.id
_entity.type
_entity.pdbx_description
1 polymer ?
#
loop_
_entity_poly.entity_id
_entity_poly.type
_entity_poly.pdbx_seq_one_letter_code
_entity_poly.pdbx_strand_id
1 'polypeptide(L)'
;MAFHRLEINDLTGGMQPMRLKRYPHITLICNGEIYNAFALRDAHGFEFESRCDVEVIVHLYEKFGAEETARMLDGIFAFALVDTKRRLLHLGRDVFGVLPMFTFSSEGVLGLCSEVKGLQSAAINSKDADISPFPPGHVRTYELGMQGQTSLVSERRFVSIGGSDPVREKGMTLSSDVQANVRKLLKEAVRKRLMTERPIGCLLSGGLDSSLVAALVVESIRETSNDCIHKNYPVQTFCIGMEGSPDVEHARMVAQHLNTEHHEIFFTPEEGFQAIRDVIYTLEIYDILTLRCAVGMYLVAKYIKENTNTTVLFSGEGADELCQGYIYFHKAPTPEEADRDSRRILQELYLYDNVRADRSVAAHGLELRVPFLDKFFTSYYLSLSPEERHPRESIEKYLLRKSFSDRGILPDAILWRPKEISDIMLSEAGKRFKGVVPATKETYYYRQVFEELTSRLGNKMCGIWALFGVSDESVLHTAVGECFKVARRGPDATRIETVKDLPHSVLAFHRLEINDSAGGMQPMRLKRYPHITLICNGEIYNAFALRDAHGFEFESRCDVEVIVHLYEKFGAEETARMLDGIFAFALGQTSLVSERRFVSIGGSDPVREKGMTLSSDVQANVRKLLKEAVRKRLMTERRIGCLLSGGLDSSLVAALVVESIRETRNGFVHKGCP
;
A
#
# COMPACT_ATOMS: atom_id res chain seq x y z
N MET A 1 9.61 6.34 20.74
CA MET A 1 10.14 5.47 19.67
C MET A 1 9.74 4.04 20.01
N ALA A 2 9.20 3.29 19.05
CA ALA A 2 8.77 1.90 19.21
C ALA A 2 9.46 1.05 18.15
N PHE A 3 9.75 -0.22 18.47
CA PHE A 3 10.48 -1.10 17.57
C PHE A 3 9.98 -2.55 17.70
N HIS A 4 9.62 -3.14 16.56
CA HIS A 4 9.35 -4.57 16.45
C HIS A 4 10.58 -5.22 15.84
N ARG A 5 11.21 -6.12 16.58
CA ARG A 5 12.51 -6.69 16.20
C ARG A 5 12.35 -8.04 15.52
N LEU A 6 12.94 -8.17 14.33
CA LEU A 6 13.38 -9.46 13.80
C LEU A 6 14.84 -9.67 14.23
N GLU A 7 15.09 -10.68 15.04
CA GLU A 7 16.41 -10.90 15.62
C GLU A 7 17.33 -11.65 14.64
N ILE A 8 18.19 -10.89 13.96
CA ILE A 8 19.16 -11.38 12.97
C ILE A 8 20.58 -11.46 13.56
N ASN A 9 21.11 -10.32 14.03
CA ASN A 9 22.39 -10.23 14.74
C ASN A 9 22.19 -9.90 16.21
N ASP A 10 22.97 -10.52 17.09
CA ASP A 10 22.88 -10.39 18.55
C ASP A 10 21.49 -10.71 19.09
N LEU A 11 21.17 -12.01 19.09
CA LEU A 11 19.86 -12.52 19.52
C LEU A 11 19.52 -12.21 20.99
N THR A 12 20.48 -11.73 21.79
CA THR A 12 20.30 -11.47 23.23
C THR A 12 20.39 -10.00 23.63
N GLY A 13 21.23 -9.21 22.95
CA GLY A 13 21.60 -7.85 23.39
C GLY A 13 21.16 -6.71 22.46
N GLY A 14 20.73 -6.99 21.23
CA GLY A 14 20.49 -5.96 20.23
C GLY A 14 19.08 -5.37 20.19
N MET A 15 18.30 -5.47 21.28
CA MET A 15 16.94 -4.91 21.31
C MET A 15 16.97 -3.38 21.21
N GLN A 16 15.97 -2.81 20.55
CA GLN A 16 15.86 -1.37 20.32
C GLN A 16 14.53 -0.82 20.90
N PRO A 17 14.41 0.48 21.25
CA PRO A 17 15.37 1.57 21.04
C PRO A 17 16.70 1.38 21.77
N MET A 18 17.79 1.44 21.01
CA MET A 18 19.14 1.21 21.52
C MET A 18 19.65 2.44 22.25
N ARG A 19 20.14 2.23 23.48
CA ARG A 19 20.77 3.25 24.32
C ARG A 19 22.03 2.66 24.94
N LEU A 20 23.17 3.23 24.60
CA LEU A 20 24.47 2.82 25.14
C LEU A 20 24.72 3.52 26.48
N LYS A 21 25.28 2.82 27.46
CA LYS A 21 25.67 3.39 28.76
C LYS A 21 26.66 4.53 28.58
N ARG A 22 27.55 4.44 27.59
CA ARG A 22 28.50 5.50 27.23
C ARG A 22 27.81 6.77 26.74
N TYR A 23 26.66 6.64 26.07
CA TYR A 23 25.93 7.75 25.47
C TYR A 23 24.45 7.75 25.87
N PRO A 24 24.12 7.99 27.15
CA PRO A 24 22.75 7.82 27.66
C PRO A 24 21.74 8.82 27.07
N HIS A 25 22.23 9.91 26.46
CA HIS A 25 21.43 10.96 25.82
C HIS A 25 21.11 10.66 24.35
N ILE A 26 21.71 9.61 23.76
CA ILE A 26 21.45 9.17 22.40
C ILE A 26 20.52 7.96 22.44
N THR A 27 19.47 7.99 21.63
CA THR A 27 18.54 6.87 21.43
C THR A 27 18.41 6.59 19.94
N LEU A 28 18.67 5.34 19.53
CA LEU A 28 18.63 4.89 18.14
C LEU A 28 17.51 3.87 17.93
N ILE A 29 16.76 4.00 16.84
CA ILE A 29 16.10 2.87 16.18
C ILE A 29 16.63 2.77 14.75
N CYS A 30 16.83 1.55 14.27
CA CYS A 30 17.31 1.24 12.94
C CYS A 30 16.70 -0.09 12.50
N ASN A 31 15.91 -0.05 11.42
CA ASN A 31 15.66 -1.23 10.62
C ASN A 31 16.79 -1.29 9.59
N GLY A 32 17.64 -2.32 9.61
CA GLY A 32 18.82 -2.36 8.76
C GLY A 32 19.90 -3.32 9.19
N GLU A 33 20.83 -3.52 8.25
CA GLU A 33 22.02 -4.36 8.37
C GLU A 33 23.23 -3.55 7.87
N ILE A 34 24.20 -3.30 8.76
CA ILE A 34 25.42 -2.54 8.48
C ILE A 34 26.59 -3.51 8.31
N TYR A 35 26.83 -3.95 7.07
CA TYR A 35 27.79 -5.00 6.73
C TYR A 35 29.25 -4.65 7.07
N ASN A 36 29.58 -3.36 7.23
CA ASN A 36 30.91 -2.91 7.65
C ASN A 36 31.00 -2.49 9.13
N ALA A 37 29.99 -2.78 9.97
CA ALA A 37 29.94 -2.30 11.35
C ALA A 37 31.19 -2.69 12.16
N PHE A 38 31.59 -3.96 12.14
CA PHE A 38 32.75 -4.44 12.89
C PHE A 38 34.07 -3.90 12.34
N ALA A 39 34.18 -3.74 11.01
CA ALA A 39 35.36 -3.10 10.41
C ALA A 39 35.49 -1.62 10.84
N LEU A 40 34.36 -0.90 10.94
CA LEU A 40 34.33 0.48 11.44
C LEU A 40 34.63 0.56 12.94
N ARG A 41 34.12 -0.40 13.73
CA ARG A 41 34.47 -0.55 15.15
C ARG A 41 35.98 -0.65 15.33
N ASP A 42 36.60 -1.59 14.63
CA ASP A 42 38.02 -1.88 14.78
C ASP A 42 38.88 -0.72 14.26
N ALA A 43 38.53 -0.13 13.11
CA ALA A 43 39.25 0.99 12.53
C ALA A 43 39.24 2.27 13.40
N HIS A 44 38.21 2.46 14.21
CA HIS A 44 38.07 3.63 15.07
C HIS A 44 38.25 3.36 16.57
N GLY A 45 38.52 2.11 16.95
CA GLY A 45 38.71 1.71 18.35
C GLY A 45 37.45 1.89 19.19
N PHE A 46 36.26 1.63 18.62
CA PHE A 46 35.01 1.73 19.38
C PHE A 46 34.82 0.54 20.32
N GLU A 47 34.46 0.81 21.56
CA GLU A 47 34.11 -0.23 22.53
C GLU A 47 32.61 -0.47 22.47
N PHE A 48 32.21 -1.58 21.86
CA PHE A 48 30.80 -1.94 21.74
C PHE A 48 30.24 -2.48 23.06
N GLU A 49 29.00 -2.14 23.36
CA GLU A 49 28.23 -2.66 24.51
C GLU A 49 27.31 -3.83 24.13
N SER A 50 27.06 -4.03 22.84
CA SER A 50 26.30 -5.13 22.25
C SER A 50 27.09 -5.80 21.11
N ARG A 51 26.53 -6.86 20.52
CA ARG A 51 27.05 -7.48 19.29
C ARG A 51 26.23 -7.08 18.05
N CYS A 52 25.31 -6.13 18.21
CA CYS A 52 24.42 -5.69 17.15
C CYS A 52 25.15 -4.70 16.23
N ASP A 53 25.07 -4.92 14.93
CA ASP A 53 25.77 -4.16 13.90
C ASP A 53 25.34 -2.68 13.89
N VAL A 54 24.06 -2.39 14.14
CA VAL A 54 23.55 -1.00 14.15
C VAL A 54 24.10 -0.15 15.29
N GLU A 55 24.73 -0.75 16.30
CA GLU A 55 25.38 -0.01 17.39
C GLU A 55 26.42 0.98 16.85
N VAL A 56 27.10 0.62 15.76
CA VAL A 56 28.13 1.47 15.14
C VAL A 56 27.61 2.86 14.79
N ILE A 57 26.31 3.00 14.49
CA ILE A 57 25.68 4.27 14.14
C ILE A 57 25.77 5.26 15.30
N VAL A 58 25.61 4.81 16.55
CA VAL A 58 25.70 5.67 17.74
C VAL A 58 27.12 6.19 17.92
N HIS A 59 28.12 5.31 17.80
CA HIS A 59 29.54 5.68 17.94
C HIS A 59 30.01 6.63 16.83
N LEU A 60 29.62 6.37 15.59
CA LEU A 60 29.92 7.23 14.44
C LEU A 60 29.23 8.60 14.58
N TYR A 61 27.96 8.62 15.00
CA TYR A 61 27.22 9.86 15.16
C TYR A 61 27.89 10.78 16.18
N GLU A 62 28.26 10.25 17.34
CA GLU A 62 28.89 11.07 18.38
C GLU A 62 30.24 11.63 17.91
N LYS A 63 31.00 10.85 17.14
CA LYS A 63 32.34 11.24 16.66
C LYS A 63 32.33 12.15 15.43
N PHE A 64 31.43 11.91 14.48
CA PHE A 64 31.48 12.51 13.13
C PHE A 64 30.19 13.25 12.73
N GLY A 65 29.09 13.10 13.48
CA GLY A 65 27.78 13.63 13.13
C GLY A 65 27.02 12.77 12.12
N ALA A 66 25.75 13.12 11.89
CA ALA A 66 24.80 12.26 11.17
C ALA A 66 25.08 12.10 9.67
N GLU A 67 25.46 13.18 8.97
CA GLU A 67 25.75 13.15 7.53
C GLU A 67 26.94 12.25 7.22
N GLU A 68 28.05 12.45 7.93
CA GLU A 68 29.26 11.65 7.76
C GLU A 68 29.04 10.19 8.19
N THR A 69 28.29 9.97 9.28
CA THR A 69 27.87 8.62 9.68
C THR A 69 27.20 7.89 8.53
N ALA A 70 26.14 8.46 7.95
CA ALA A 70 25.40 7.83 6.86
C ALA A 70 26.28 7.57 5.62
N ARG A 71 27.25 8.45 5.34
CA ARG A 71 28.22 8.26 4.25
C ARG A 71 29.14 7.06 4.47
N MET A 72 29.54 6.80 5.71
CA MET A 72 30.45 5.72 6.09
C MET A 72 29.79 4.33 6.15
N LEU A 73 28.46 4.28 6.29
CA LEU A 73 27.72 3.01 6.33
C LEU A 73 27.77 2.30 4.97
N ASP A 74 28.10 1.02 5.01
CA ASP A 74 27.99 0.08 3.89
C ASP A 74 26.96 -0.99 4.29
N GLY A 75 25.71 -0.73 3.94
CA GLY A 75 24.55 -1.45 4.46
C GLY A 75 23.24 -1.01 3.84
N ILE A 76 22.18 -1.67 4.25
CA ILE A 76 20.79 -1.26 3.99
C ILE A 76 20.20 -0.80 5.32
N PHE A 77 19.53 0.34 5.36
CA PHE A 77 19.11 0.94 6.62
C PHE A 77 18.05 2.02 6.46
N ALA A 78 17.20 2.10 7.48
CA ALA A 78 16.31 3.20 7.77
C ALA A 78 16.40 3.46 9.28
N PHE A 79 17.05 4.57 9.67
CA PHE A 79 17.29 4.89 11.08
C PHE A 79 16.66 6.21 11.51
N ALA A 80 16.29 6.26 12.79
CA ALA A 80 16.00 7.50 13.52
C ALA A 80 16.86 7.55 14.78
N LEU A 81 17.59 8.65 14.96
CA LEU A 81 18.49 8.88 16.09
C LEU A 81 18.10 10.18 16.78
N VAL A 82 17.79 10.10 18.08
CA VAL A 82 17.50 11.25 18.93
C VAL A 82 18.70 11.52 19.82
N ASP A 83 19.22 12.75 19.78
CA ASP A 83 20.18 13.28 20.73
C ASP A 83 19.47 14.32 21.63
N THR A 84 19.19 13.95 22.88
CA THR A 84 18.49 14.83 23.81
C THR A 84 19.38 15.93 24.39
N LYS A 85 20.72 15.77 24.33
CA LYS A 85 21.68 16.78 24.79
C LYS A 85 21.75 17.92 23.80
N ARG A 86 21.77 17.60 22.50
CA ARG A 86 21.77 18.58 21.39
C ARG A 86 20.35 18.98 20.96
N ARG A 87 19.32 18.27 21.44
CA ARG A 87 17.91 18.42 21.05
C ARG A 87 17.73 18.27 19.53
N LEU A 88 18.36 17.24 18.97
CA LEU A 88 18.30 16.92 17.55
C LEU A 88 17.67 15.55 17.32
N LEU A 89 16.92 15.45 16.23
CA LEU A 89 16.46 14.20 15.65
C LEU A 89 17.05 14.07 14.24
N HIS A 90 17.74 12.97 13.98
CA HIS A 90 18.29 12.64 12.67
C HIS A 90 17.56 11.44 12.09
N LEU A 91 17.05 11.57 10.87
CA LEU A 91 16.49 10.48 10.08
C LEU A 91 17.43 10.19 8.92
N GLY A 92 17.72 8.93 8.64
CA GLY A 92 18.58 8.54 7.52
C GLY A 92 18.10 7.27 6.83
N ARG A 93 18.25 7.21 5.50
CA ARG A 93 17.85 6.06 4.67
C ARG A 93 18.94 5.71 3.66
N ASP A 94 19.12 4.41 3.41
CA ASP A 94 20.14 3.87 2.51
C ASP A 94 20.02 4.38 1.06
N VAL A 95 21.09 4.16 0.28
CA VAL A 95 21.31 4.77 -1.05
C VAL A 95 20.19 4.47 -2.04
N PHE A 96 19.67 3.23 -2.05
CA PHE A 96 18.67 2.78 -3.01
C PHE A 96 17.27 2.68 -2.38
N GLY A 97 17.14 2.97 -1.09
CA GLY A 97 15.90 2.86 -0.34
C GLY A 97 15.42 1.42 -0.27
N VAL A 98 16.36 0.47 -0.13
CA VAL A 98 16.07 -0.95 0.02
C VAL A 98 15.15 -1.15 1.21
N LEU A 99 15.50 -0.55 2.35
CA LEU A 99 14.61 -0.53 3.49
C LEU A 99 13.71 0.70 3.47
N PRO A 100 12.46 0.55 3.91
CA PRO A 100 11.49 1.63 3.82
C PRO A 100 11.49 2.58 4.99
N MET A 101 11.11 3.82 4.69
CA MET A 101 10.74 4.81 5.69
C MET A 101 9.74 5.77 5.06
N PHE A 102 8.68 6.08 5.81
CA PHE A 102 7.68 7.09 5.51
C PHE A 102 7.65 8.10 6.63
N THR A 103 7.34 9.34 6.28
CA THR A 103 7.20 10.43 7.23
C THR A 103 5.97 11.27 6.92
N PHE A 104 5.37 11.87 7.94
CA PHE A 104 4.47 13.01 7.77
C PHE A 104 4.85 14.10 8.76
N SER A 105 4.57 15.35 8.40
CA SER A 105 4.81 16.49 9.29
C SER A 105 3.60 17.43 9.24
N SER A 106 3.08 17.82 10.40
CA SER A 106 1.98 18.80 10.50
C SER A 106 2.06 19.55 11.84
N GLU A 107 2.01 20.88 11.82
CA GLU A 107 1.97 21.74 13.01
C GLU A 107 3.05 21.42 14.08
N GLY A 108 4.27 21.07 13.64
CA GLY A 108 5.38 20.71 14.53
C GLY A 108 5.33 19.27 15.06
N VAL A 109 4.38 18.46 14.63
CA VAL A 109 4.34 17.01 14.86
C VAL A 109 5.00 16.31 13.67
N LEU A 110 5.96 15.42 13.94
CA LEU A 110 6.59 14.56 12.95
C LEU A 110 6.30 13.10 13.31
N GLY A 111 5.71 12.38 12.37
CA GLY A 111 5.57 10.92 12.43
C GLY A 111 6.54 10.24 11.47
N LEU A 112 7.06 9.09 11.88
CA LEU A 112 7.81 8.20 11.01
C LEU A 112 7.44 6.73 11.24
N CYS A 113 7.45 5.94 10.18
CA CYS A 113 7.24 4.50 10.24
C CYS A 113 7.87 3.82 9.02
N SER A 114 8.18 2.53 9.11
CA SER A 114 8.59 1.74 7.96
C SER A 114 7.46 1.61 6.92
N GLU A 115 6.20 1.71 7.34
CA GLU A 115 5.03 1.51 6.48
C GLU A 115 3.96 2.59 6.72
N VAL A 116 3.26 2.98 5.66
CA VAL A 116 2.22 4.03 5.70
C VAL A 116 1.12 3.68 6.69
N LYS A 117 0.72 2.41 6.78
CA LYS A 117 -0.31 1.89 7.68
C LYS A 117 -0.03 2.21 9.16
N GLY A 118 1.24 2.38 9.55
CA GLY A 118 1.63 2.81 10.90
C GLY A 118 1.44 4.30 11.19
N LEU A 119 1.23 5.13 10.17
CA LEU A 119 1.09 6.59 10.29
C LEU A 119 -0.34 7.09 10.05
N GLN A 120 -1.18 6.29 9.38
CA GLN A 120 -2.52 6.69 8.95
C GLN A 120 -3.37 7.32 10.06
N SER A 121 -3.43 6.69 11.24
CA SER A 121 -4.27 7.18 12.35
C SER A 121 -3.83 8.54 12.90
N ALA A 122 -2.51 8.82 12.87
CA ALA A 122 -1.99 10.10 13.32
C ALA A 122 -2.20 11.20 12.27
N ALA A 123 -1.96 10.88 10.99
CA ALA A 123 -2.13 11.82 9.89
C ALA A 123 -3.60 12.27 9.68
N ILE A 124 -4.58 11.38 9.92
CA ILE A 124 -6.02 11.71 9.79
C ILE A 124 -6.46 12.85 10.73
N ASN A 125 -5.79 13.02 11.87
CA ASN A 125 -6.12 14.06 12.85
C ASN A 125 -5.44 15.42 12.54
N SER A 126 -4.66 15.50 11.47
CA SER A 126 -3.91 16.68 11.06
C SER A 126 -4.53 17.29 9.81
N LYS A 127 -4.77 18.60 9.82
CA LYS A 127 -5.47 19.30 8.72
C LYS A 127 -4.68 19.32 7.40
N ASP A 128 -3.36 19.13 7.46
CA ASP A 128 -2.43 19.24 6.32
C ASP A 128 -1.33 18.16 6.29
N ALA A 129 -1.55 17.00 6.93
CA ALA A 129 -0.55 15.94 6.94
C ALA A 129 -0.54 15.13 5.63
N ASP A 130 0.50 15.33 4.81
CA ASP A 130 0.82 14.43 3.71
C ASP A 130 1.85 13.37 4.17
N ILE A 131 1.51 12.09 3.98
CA ILE A 131 2.44 10.99 4.24
C ILE A 131 3.26 10.78 2.97
N SER A 132 4.57 11.00 3.07
CA SER A 132 5.50 10.84 1.95
C SER A 132 6.59 9.82 2.26
N PRO A 133 7.09 9.09 1.26
CA PRO A 133 8.31 8.30 1.41
C PRO A 133 9.47 9.20 1.80
N PHE A 134 10.27 8.78 2.77
CA PHE A 134 11.54 9.43 3.08
C PHE A 134 12.54 9.16 1.95
N PRO A 135 13.23 10.18 1.40
CA PRO A 135 14.04 10.02 0.20
C PRO A 135 15.27 9.10 0.43
N PRO A 136 15.57 8.15 -0.48
CA PRO A 136 16.79 7.33 -0.42
C PRO A 136 18.08 8.16 -0.48
N GLY A 137 19.13 7.75 0.24
CA GLY A 137 20.43 8.40 0.21
C GLY A 137 20.47 9.78 0.88
N HIS A 138 19.50 10.07 1.75
CA HIS A 138 19.38 11.33 2.47
C HIS A 138 19.46 11.17 3.99
N VAL A 139 19.90 12.23 4.65
CA VAL A 139 19.73 12.48 6.08
C VAL A 139 18.94 13.76 6.26
N ARG A 140 17.89 13.73 7.09
CA ARG A 140 17.19 14.93 7.56
C ARG A 140 17.49 15.15 9.04
N THR A 141 17.78 16.39 9.40
CA THR A 141 17.99 16.82 10.77
C THR A 141 16.86 17.74 11.19
N TYR A 142 16.26 17.45 12.34
CA TYR A 142 15.22 18.25 12.97
C TYR A 142 15.72 18.73 14.32
N GLU A 143 15.37 19.97 14.68
CA GLU A 143 15.52 20.49 16.03
C GLU A 143 14.26 20.14 16.84
N LEU A 144 14.45 19.79 18.10
CA LEU A 144 13.39 19.40 19.03
C LEU A 144 13.12 20.55 20.00
N GLY A 145 11.91 21.09 19.98
CA GLY A 145 11.34 22.03 20.94
C GLY A 145 11.31 21.48 22.38
N MET A 146 11.13 22.35 23.37
CA MET A 146 11.09 21.93 24.79
C MET A 146 9.90 21.01 25.10
N GLN A 147 8.83 21.09 24.31
CA GLN A 147 7.66 20.20 24.41
C GLN A 147 7.69 19.10 23.32
N GLY A 148 8.82 18.92 22.63
CA GLY A 148 9.01 17.89 21.63
C GLY A 148 8.56 18.25 20.21
N GLN A 149 8.13 19.49 19.94
CA GLN A 149 7.83 19.92 18.57
C GLN A 149 9.06 19.84 17.67
N THR A 150 8.89 19.48 16.41
CA THR A 150 9.99 19.31 15.45
C THR A 150 10.02 20.44 14.43
N SER A 151 11.21 20.99 14.16
CA SER A 151 11.47 21.90 13.03
C SER A 151 12.57 21.32 12.15
N LEU A 152 12.34 21.22 10.84
CA LEU A 152 13.37 20.76 9.90
C LEU A 152 14.49 21.79 9.82
N VAL A 153 15.72 21.36 10.13
CA VAL A 153 16.93 22.19 10.09
C VAL A 153 17.66 22.01 8.77
N SER A 154 17.80 20.77 8.31
CA SER A 154 18.53 20.47 7.09
C SER A 154 18.09 19.16 6.46
N GLU A 155 18.12 19.11 5.13
CA GLU A 155 18.06 17.88 4.33
C GLU A 155 19.36 17.78 3.52
N ARG A 156 20.05 16.65 3.62
CA ARG A 156 21.36 16.43 3.00
C ARG A 156 21.36 15.10 2.27
N ARG A 157 21.69 15.12 0.99
CA ARG A 157 21.98 13.92 0.21
C ARG A 157 23.43 13.51 0.45
N PHE A 158 23.66 12.39 1.13
CA PHE A 158 25.02 11.95 1.48
C PHE A 158 25.68 11.15 0.35
N VAL A 159 24.89 10.54 -0.54
CA VAL A 159 25.38 9.84 -1.74
C VAL A 159 24.40 10.03 -2.91
N SER A 160 24.94 10.24 -4.11
CA SER A 160 24.20 10.11 -5.38
C SER A 160 24.56 8.83 -6.11
N ILE A 161 23.57 8.24 -6.78
CA ILE A 161 23.74 6.99 -7.55
C ILE A 161 24.73 7.25 -8.69
N GLY A 162 25.88 6.58 -8.63
CA GLY A 162 26.99 6.75 -9.57
C GLY A 162 27.78 8.06 -9.41
N GLY A 163 27.55 8.85 -8.36
CA GLY A 163 28.33 10.07 -8.07
C GLY A 163 29.41 9.90 -7.00
N SER A 164 29.48 8.73 -6.36
CA SER A 164 30.57 8.37 -5.44
C SER A 164 31.35 7.17 -5.98
N ASP A 165 32.66 7.16 -5.74
CA ASP A 165 33.54 6.05 -6.09
C ASP A 165 34.18 5.49 -4.81
N PRO A 166 33.41 4.70 -4.03
CA PRO A 166 33.89 4.12 -2.79
C PRO A 166 35.06 3.16 -2.99
N VAL A 167 35.23 2.61 -4.21
CA VAL A 167 36.37 1.77 -4.57
C VAL A 167 37.64 2.60 -4.56
N ARG A 168 37.64 3.77 -5.23
CA ARG A 168 38.76 4.72 -5.20
C ARG A 168 38.97 5.32 -3.82
N GLU A 169 37.90 5.72 -3.13
CA GLU A 169 38.00 6.32 -1.79
C GLU A 169 38.64 5.38 -0.76
N LYS A 170 38.37 4.07 -0.85
CA LYS A 170 39.03 3.05 0.00
C LYS A 170 40.38 2.58 -0.54
N GLY A 171 40.88 3.14 -1.64
CA GLY A 171 42.13 2.73 -2.25
C GLY A 171 42.14 1.27 -2.73
N MET A 172 40.98 0.71 -3.09
CA MET A 172 40.90 -0.67 -3.57
C MET A 172 41.57 -0.79 -4.95
N THR A 173 42.58 -1.65 -5.05
CA THR A 173 43.22 -1.94 -6.34
C THR A 173 42.31 -2.86 -7.17
N LEU A 174 41.81 -2.32 -8.28
CA LEU A 174 41.12 -3.08 -9.32
C LEU A 174 42.10 -3.44 -10.44
N SER A 175 41.85 -4.60 -11.06
CA SER A 175 42.63 -5.03 -12.21
C SER A 175 42.20 -4.29 -13.48
N SER A 176 42.99 -4.38 -14.55
CA SER A 176 42.56 -3.91 -15.88
C SER A 176 41.47 -4.80 -16.51
N ASP A 177 41.24 -6.00 -15.96
CA ASP A 177 40.20 -6.91 -16.39
C ASP A 177 38.86 -6.55 -15.72
N VAL A 178 37.98 -5.94 -16.51
CA VAL A 178 36.63 -5.54 -16.09
C VAL A 178 35.83 -6.75 -15.59
N GLN A 179 35.91 -7.89 -16.26
CA GLN A 179 35.17 -9.09 -15.89
C GLN A 179 35.64 -9.63 -14.54
N ALA A 180 36.95 -9.61 -14.29
CA ALA A 180 37.51 -9.98 -12.98
C ALA A 180 37.04 -9.07 -11.85
N ASN A 181 36.94 -7.76 -12.11
CA ASN A 181 36.45 -6.81 -11.12
C ASN A 181 34.96 -6.99 -10.84
N VAL A 182 34.12 -7.20 -11.87
CA VAL A 182 32.69 -7.51 -11.73
C VAL A 182 32.50 -8.75 -10.85
N ARG A 183 33.21 -9.84 -11.15
CA ARG A 183 33.20 -11.07 -10.34
C ARG A 183 33.59 -10.79 -8.89
N LYS A 184 34.72 -10.13 -8.68
CA LYS A 184 35.29 -9.87 -7.35
C LYS A 184 34.33 -9.05 -6.50
N LEU A 185 33.80 -7.96 -7.05
CA LEU A 185 32.94 -7.04 -6.30
C LEU A 185 31.56 -7.65 -6.02
N LEU A 186 30.98 -8.41 -6.95
CA LEU A 186 29.70 -9.10 -6.69
C LEU A 186 29.87 -10.22 -5.66
N LYS A 187 30.98 -10.98 -5.73
CA LYS A 187 31.32 -11.99 -4.72
C LYS A 187 31.51 -11.37 -3.35
N GLU A 188 32.24 -10.25 -3.24
CA GLU A 188 32.39 -9.53 -1.97
C GLU A 188 31.06 -8.95 -1.45
N ALA A 189 30.18 -8.49 -2.35
CA ALA A 189 28.84 -8.03 -2.01
C ALA A 189 28.00 -9.14 -1.38
N VAL A 190 28.09 -10.37 -1.90
CA VAL A 190 27.47 -11.57 -1.32
C VAL A 190 28.14 -11.95 0.00
N ARG A 191 29.47 -12.02 0.04
CA ARG A 191 30.25 -12.47 1.20
C ARG A 191 29.95 -11.65 2.45
N LYS A 192 29.94 -10.32 2.35
CA LYS A 192 29.65 -9.45 3.52
C LYS A 192 28.19 -9.52 3.98
N ARG A 193 27.28 -9.92 3.10
CA ARG A 193 25.87 -10.21 3.40
C ARG A 193 25.67 -11.59 4.03
N LEU A 194 26.72 -12.38 4.29
CA LEU A 194 26.61 -13.59 5.11
C LEU A 194 26.64 -13.29 6.63
N MET A 195 26.76 -12.03 7.03
CA MET A 195 26.73 -11.59 8.43
C MET A 195 25.36 -11.84 9.06
N THR A 196 25.15 -12.96 9.76
CA THR A 196 23.91 -13.27 10.47
C THR A 196 24.09 -14.40 11.50
N GLU A 197 23.32 -14.38 12.59
CA GLU A 197 23.18 -15.50 13.53
C GLU A 197 21.97 -16.40 13.20
N ARG A 198 21.34 -16.20 12.03
CA ARG A 198 20.12 -16.90 11.59
C ARG A 198 20.31 -17.66 10.28
N PRO A 199 19.48 -18.70 10.00
CA PRO A 199 19.58 -19.45 8.76
C PRO A 199 19.28 -18.58 7.52
N ILE A 200 20.20 -18.66 6.56
CA ILE A 200 20.17 -18.10 5.22
C ILE A 200 19.53 -19.09 4.22
N GLY A 201 18.67 -18.58 3.37
CA GLY A 201 18.23 -19.22 2.12
C GLY A 201 18.30 -18.25 0.93
N CYS A 202 17.91 -18.73 -0.25
CA CYS A 202 17.89 -17.94 -1.49
C CYS A 202 16.56 -18.11 -2.23
N LEU A 203 16.02 -17.01 -2.74
CA LEU A 203 14.97 -17.07 -3.75
C LEU A 203 15.62 -17.47 -5.09
N LEU A 204 15.09 -18.51 -5.73
CA LEU A 204 15.66 -19.09 -6.94
C LEU A 204 14.57 -19.28 -8.00
N SER A 205 14.53 -18.36 -8.96
CA SER A 205 13.55 -18.38 -10.07
C SER A 205 14.04 -19.12 -11.32
N GLY A 206 15.30 -19.57 -11.34
CA GLY A 206 15.94 -20.09 -12.56
C GLY A 206 16.31 -19.00 -13.58
N GLY A 207 16.05 -17.72 -13.27
CA GLY A 207 16.61 -16.57 -13.99
C GLY A 207 18.11 -16.41 -13.71
N LEU A 208 18.83 -15.68 -14.58
CA LEU A 208 20.27 -15.44 -14.42
C LEU A 208 20.63 -14.91 -13.02
N ASP A 209 19.89 -13.91 -12.54
CA ASP A 209 20.29 -13.09 -11.40
C ASP A 209 20.18 -13.85 -10.08
N SER A 210 19.01 -14.46 -9.85
CA SER A 210 18.75 -15.30 -8.67
C SER A 210 19.66 -16.53 -8.66
N SER A 211 19.91 -17.13 -9.83
CA SER A 211 20.83 -18.26 -9.97
C SER A 211 22.26 -17.86 -9.62
N LEU A 212 22.74 -16.72 -10.12
CA LEU A 212 24.09 -16.24 -9.84
C LEU A 212 24.27 -15.89 -8.37
N VAL A 213 23.28 -15.24 -7.75
CA VAL A 213 23.30 -14.95 -6.31
C VAL A 213 23.32 -16.24 -5.50
N ALA A 214 22.45 -17.21 -5.79
CA ALA A 214 22.44 -18.50 -5.10
C ALA A 214 23.78 -19.23 -5.23
N ALA A 215 24.38 -19.23 -6.43
CA ALA A 215 25.67 -19.85 -6.67
C ALA A 215 26.79 -19.18 -5.85
N LEU A 216 26.82 -17.85 -5.82
CA LEU A 216 27.80 -17.08 -5.05
C LEU A 216 27.60 -17.24 -3.54
N VAL A 217 26.36 -17.38 -3.06
CA VAL A 217 26.07 -17.66 -1.65
C VAL A 217 26.63 -19.03 -1.27
N VAL A 218 26.32 -20.07 -2.06
CA VAL A 218 26.82 -21.43 -1.83
C VAL A 218 28.35 -21.47 -1.88
N GLU A 219 28.98 -20.83 -2.87
CA GLU A 219 30.44 -20.72 -2.98
C GLU A 219 31.03 -20.02 -1.74
N SER A 220 30.49 -18.87 -1.36
CA SER A 220 31.02 -18.07 -0.24
C SER A 220 30.86 -18.77 1.11
N ILE A 221 29.76 -19.51 1.33
CA ILE A 221 29.55 -20.33 2.54
C ILE A 221 30.59 -21.46 2.61
N ARG A 222 30.86 -22.13 1.48
CA ARG A 222 31.88 -23.20 1.41
C ARG A 222 33.29 -22.67 1.73
N GLU A 223 33.61 -21.45 1.32
CA GLU A 223 34.90 -20.80 1.56
C GLU A 223 35.09 -20.26 2.98
N THR A 224 34.02 -20.06 3.75
CA THR A 224 34.10 -19.49 5.11
C THR A 224 34.60 -20.53 6.13
N SER A 225 35.37 -20.12 7.14
CA SER A 225 35.97 -20.97 8.19
C SER A 225 34.95 -21.89 8.91
N ASN A 226 35.43 -22.95 9.58
CA ASN A 226 34.60 -24.02 10.17
C ASN A 226 33.59 -23.61 11.27
N ASP A 227 33.62 -22.36 11.75
CA ASP A 227 32.77 -21.88 12.86
C ASP A 227 31.55 -21.07 12.41
N CYS A 228 31.18 -21.06 11.12
CA CYS A 228 29.95 -20.40 10.67
C CYS A 228 28.73 -21.32 10.84
N ILE A 229 27.61 -20.76 11.33
CA ILE A 229 26.33 -21.49 11.47
C ILE A 229 25.88 -22.13 10.15
N HIS A 230 26.33 -21.57 9.02
CA HIS A 230 25.97 -21.94 7.66
C HIS A 230 26.57 -23.26 7.17
N LYS A 231 27.54 -23.86 7.88
CA LYS A 231 28.05 -25.20 7.53
C LYS A 231 27.20 -26.35 8.08
N ASN A 232 26.34 -26.08 9.06
CA ASN A 232 25.56 -27.10 9.76
C ASN A 232 24.20 -27.38 9.14
N TYR A 233 23.81 -26.67 8.07
CA TYR A 233 22.60 -26.94 7.32
C TYR A 233 22.82 -26.65 5.82
N PRO A 234 22.22 -27.43 4.91
CA PRO A 234 22.30 -27.15 3.48
C PRO A 234 21.60 -25.82 3.15
N VAL A 235 22.18 -25.03 2.24
CA VAL A 235 21.53 -23.78 1.79
C VAL A 235 20.17 -24.13 1.20
N GLN A 236 19.11 -23.51 1.73
CA GLN A 236 17.76 -23.69 1.24
C GLN A 236 17.49 -22.74 0.07
N THR A 237 16.85 -23.26 -0.96
CA THR A 237 16.48 -22.50 -2.17
C THR A 237 14.99 -22.64 -2.43
N PHE A 238 14.34 -21.53 -2.76
CA PHE A 238 12.88 -21.47 -2.88
C PHE A 238 12.47 -20.97 -4.26
N CYS A 239 11.70 -21.77 -4.99
CA CYS A 239 11.07 -21.39 -6.25
C CYS A 239 9.56 -21.39 -6.07
N ILE A 240 8.86 -20.41 -6.64
CA ILE A 240 7.40 -20.41 -6.70
C ILE A 240 6.92 -20.26 -8.14
N GLY A 241 5.92 -21.04 -8.52
CA GLY A 241 5.31 -20.97 -9.84
C GLY A 241 3.99 -21.74 -9.90
N MET A 242 3.30 -21.64 -11.04
CA MET A 242 2.23 -22.58 -11.34
C MET A 242 2.81 -23.92 -11.78
N GLU A 243 2.05 -24.99 -11.61
CA GLU A 243 2.46 -26.31 -12.08
C GLU A 243 2.75 -26.28 -13.59
N GLY A 244 3.89 -26.86 -14.00
CA GLY A 244 4.37 -26.81 -15.38
C GLY A 244 5.02 -25.48 -15.81
N SER A 245 5.29 -24.55 -14.88
CA SER A 245 6.03 -23.32 -15.20
C SER A 245 7.49 -23.63 -15.59
N PRO A 246 8.01 -23.04 -16.68
CA PRO A 246 9.40 -23.20 -17.09
C PRO A 246 10.38 -22.67 -16.03
N ASP A 247 9.99 -21.68 -15.23
CA ASP A 247 10.84 -21.14 -14.16
C ASP A 247 11.17 -22.20 -13.09
N VAL A 248 10.22 -23.10 -12.80
CA VAL A 248 10.42 -24.19 -11.82
C VAL A 248 11.42 -25.21 -12.36
N GLU A 249 11.36 -25.55 -13.65
CA GLU A 249 12.31 -26.46 -14.27
C GLU A 249 13.74 -25.90 -14.26
N HIS A 250 13.89 -24.61 -14.61
CA HIS A 250 15.17 -23.93 -14.56
C HIS A 250 15.72 -23.80 -13.13
N ALA A 251 14.87 -23.46 -12.16
CA ALA A 251 15.26 -23.39 -10.76
C ALA A 251 15.75 -24.75 -10.24
N ARG A 252 15.04 -25.83 -10.59
CA ARG A 252 15.43 -27.21 -10.27
C ARG A 252 16.80 -27.56 -10.85
N MET A 253 17.07 -27.21 -12.11
CA MET A 253 18.37 -27.43 -12.75
C MET A 253 19.50 -26.73 -11.98
N VAL A 254 19.29 -25.47 -11.58
CA VAL A 254 20.29 -24.72 -10.82
C VAL A 254 20.46 -25.31 -9.42
N ALA A 255 19.38 -25.67 -8.74
CA ALA A 255 19.44 -26.28 -7.41
C ALA A 255 20.20 -27.61 -7.41
N GLN A 256 19.99 -28.45 -8.43
CA GLN A 256 20.75 -29.69 -8.63
C GLN A 256 22.24 -29.41 -8.87
N HIS A 257 22.57 -28.42 -9.71
CA HIS A 257 23.96 -28.01 -9.97
C HIS A 257 24.66 -27.52 -8.69
N LEU A 258 23.94 -26.77 -7.84
CA LEU A 258 24.48 -26.20 -6.61
C LEU A 258 24.44 -27.17 -5.41
N ASN A 259 23.68 -28.25 -5.51
CA ASN A 259 23.38 -29.20 -4.43
C ASN A 259 22.76 -28.51 -3.20
N THR A 260 21.67 -27.77 -3.43
CA THR A 260 20.90 -27.06 -2.40
C THR A 260 19.69 -27.88 -1.93
N GLU A 261 19.19 -27.61 -0.72
CA GLU A 261 17.88 -28.09 -0.30
C GLU A 261 16.82 -27.26 -1.04
N HIS A 262 16.20 -27.84 -2.07
CA HIS A 262 15.29 -27.12 -2.97
C HIS A 262 13.84 -27.32 -2.59
N HIS A 263 13.11 -26.21 -2.47
CA HIS A 263 11.68 -26.18 -2.25
C HIS A 263 11.01 -25.59 -3.49
N GLU A 264 10.13 -26.38 -4.09
CA GLU A 264 9.26 -25.96 -5.19
C GLU A 264 7.86 -25.73 -4.61
N ILE A 265 7.42 -24.47 -4.63
CA ILE A 265 6.13 -24.04 -4.13
C ILE A 265 5.21 -23.85 -5.33
N PHE A 266 4.08 -24.55 -5.33
CA PHE A 266 3.05 -24.40 -6.35
C PHE A 266 1.87 -23.62 -5.79
N PHE A 267 1.33 -22.70 -6.58
CA PHE A 267 0.08 -22.01 -6.26
C PHE A 267 -0.88 -22.06 -7.44
N THR A 268 -2.17 -22.12 -7.12
CA THR A 268 -3.28 -22.07 -8.08
C THR A 268 -3.64 -20.62 -8.42
N PRO A 269 -4.26 -20.36 -9.60
CA PRO A 269 -4.82 -19.04 -9.90
C PRO A 269 -5.75 -18.52 -8.79
N GLU A 270 -6.58 -19.38 -8.22
CA GLU A 270 -7.52 -19.05 -7.15
C GLU A 270 -6.81 -18.57 -5.88
N GLU A 271 -5.76 -19.26 -5.44
CA GLU A 271 -4.92 -18.82 -4.31
C GLU A 271 -4.25 -17.49 -4.61
N GLY A 272 -3.76 -17.32 -5.84
CA GLY A 272 -3.22 -16.05 -6.32
C GLY A 272 -4.23 -14.91 -6.22
N PHE A 273 -5.46 -15.11 -6.68
CA PHE A 273 -6.54 -14.12 -6.60
C PHE A 273 -6.95 -13.80 -5.17
N GLN A 274 -7.01 -14.80 -4.29
CA GLN A 274 -7.34 -14.61 -2.88
C GLN A 274 -6.27 -13.78 -2.15
N ALA A 275 -5.00 -13.95 -2.51
CA ALA A 275 -3.89 -13.21 -1.91
C ALA A 275 -3.84 -11.71 -2.30
N ILE A 276 -4.48 -11.30 -3.41
CA ILE A 276 -4.35 -9.92 -3.95
C ILE A 276 -4.68 -8.85 -2.90
N ARG A 277 -5.73 -9.07 -2.09
CA ARG A 277 -6.14 -8.10 -1.09
C ARG A 277 -5.08 -7.92 0.01
N ASP A 278 -4.52 -9.03 0.48
CA ASP A 278 -3.46 -9.02 1.49
C ASP A 278 -2.16 -8.43 0.92
N VAL A 279 -1.86 -8.71 -0.35
CA VAL A 279 -0.72 -8.15 -1.07
C VAL A 279 -0.86 -6.63 -1.21
N ILE A 280 -2.02 -6.11 -1.61
CA ILE A 280 -2.26 -4.66 -1.70
C ILE A 280 -2.14 -3.99 -0.32
N TYR A 281 -2.69 -4.61 0.72
CA TYR A 281 -2.55 -4.13 2.10
C TYR A 281 -1.09 -4.08 2.54
N THR A 282 -0.34 -5.12 2.20
CA THR A 282 1.07 -5.30 2.57
C THR A 282 1.96 -4.27 1.87
N LEU A 283 1.85 -4.17 0.53
CA LEU A 283 2.71 -3.32 -0.29
C LEU A 283 2.34 -1.84 -0.24
N GLU A 284 1.09 -1.51 0.08
CA GLU A 284 0.59 -0.14 0.05
C GLU A 284 0.74 0.51 -1.34
N ILE A 285 0.48 -0.27 -2.39
CA ILE A 285 0.55 0.16 -3.80
C ILE A 285 -0.60 -0.43 -4.63
N TYR A 286 -0.91 0.20 -5.77
CA TYR A 286 -1.91 -0.25 -6.74
C TYR A 286 -1.36 -0.42 -8.16
N ASP A 287 -0.03 -0.33 -8.33
CA ASP A 287 0.62 -0.54 -9.62
C ASP A 287 0.48 -2.00 -10.08
N ILE A 288 0.05 -2.20 -11.33
CA ILE A 288 -0.30 -3.52 -11.84
C ILE A 288 0.93 -4.43 -11.90
N LEU A 289 2.04 -3.94 -12.43
CA LEU A 289 3.24 -4.76 -12.65
C LEU A 289 3.82 -5.20 -11.31
N THR A 290 3.89 -4.26 -10.37
CA THR A 290 4.34 -4.51 -9.01
C THR A 290 3.46 -5.55 -8.31
N LEU A 291 2.13 -5.40 -8.38
CA LEU A 291 1.20 -6.33 -7.72
C LEU A 291 1.22 -7.73 -8.32
N ARG A 292 1.28 -7.85 -9.66
CA ARG A 292 1.38 -9.15 -10.34
C ARG A 292 2.60 -9.93 -9.88
N CYS A 293 3.76 -9.27 -9.81
CA CYS A 293 4.99 -9.90 -9.34
C CYS A 293 4.99 -10.16 -7.83
N ALA A 294 4.26 -9.35 -7.05
CA ALA A 294 4.22 -9.46 -5.59
C ALA A 294 3.42 -10.66 -5.07
N VAL A 295 2.38 -11.12 -5.79
CA VAL A 295 1.57 -12.27 -5.36
C VAL A 295 2.43 -13.51 -5.12
N GLY A 296 3.26 -13.88 -6.09
CA GLY A 296 4.17 -15.02 -5.92
C GLY A 296 5.17 -14.78 -4.79
N MET A 297 5.75 -13.58 -4.70
CA MET A 297 6.73 -13.26 -3.67
C MET A 297 6.14 -13.28 -2.24
N TYR A 298 4.90 -12.85 -2.08
CA TYR A 298 4.15 -12.91 -0.82
C TYR A 298 3.87 -14.36 -0.42
N LEU A 299 3.37 -15.17 -1.36
CA LEU A 299 3.03 -16.57 -1.11
C LEU A 299 4.28 -17.42 -0.77
N VAL A 300 5.41 -17.21 -1.45
CA VAL A 300 6.65 -17.92 -1.12
C VAL A 300 7.21 -17.50 0.23
N ALA A 301 7.14 -16.21 0.58
CA ALA A 301 7.55 -15.73 1.90
C ALA A 301 6.68 -16.33 3.02
N LYS A 302 5.36 -16.41 2.81
CA LYS A 302 4.44 -17.10 3.72
C LYS A 302 4.82 -18.56 3.91
N TYR A 303 5.07 -19.28 2.81
CA TYR A 303 5.50 -20.68 2.86
C TYR A 303 6.81 -20.85 3.66
N ILE A 304 7.83 -20.02 3.38
CA ILE A 304 9.13 -20.09 4.06
C ILE A 304 8.97 -19.94 5.57
N LYS A 305 8.14 -18.98 6.00
CA LYS A 305 7.86 -18.73 7.41
C LYS A 305 7.13 -19.89 8.09
N GLU A 306 6.19 -20.52 7.39
CA GLU A 306 5.34 -21.59 7.95
C GLU A 306 6.03 -22.96 7.94
N ASN A 307 6.97 -23.20 7.01
CA ASN A 307 7.49 -24.54 6.73
C ASN A 307 9.01 -24.69 6.97
N THR A 308 9.74 -23.60 7.21
CA THR A 308 11.20 -23.65 7.39
C THR A 308 11.67 -22.78 8.56
N ASN A 309 12.96 -22.93 8.91
CA ASN A 309 13.64 -22.05 9.88
C ASN A 309 14.44 -20.92 9.19
N THR A 310 14.35 -20.81 7.86
CA THR A 310 15.03 -19.75 7.10
C THR A 310 14.46 -18.40 7.51
N THR A 311 15.35 -17.47 7.85
CA THR A 311 14.97 -16.10 8.28
C THR A 311 15.57 -15.04 7.35
N VAL A 312 16.77 -15.27 6.82
CA VAL A 312 17.46 -14.36 5.90
C VAL A 312 17.39 -14.91 4.48
N LEU A 313 16.91 -14.12 3.53
CA LEU A 313 16.76 -14.49 2.14
C LEU A 313 17.63 -13.64 1.23
N PHE A 314 18.33 -14.28 0.32
CA PHE A 314 19.03 -13.61 -0.78
C PHE A 314 18.16 -13.56 -2.03
N SER A 315 18.19 -12.43 -2.74
CA SER A 315 17.51 -12.25 -4.02
C SER A 315 18.36 -11.51 -5.05
N GLY A 316 18.00 -11.67 -6.33
CA GLY A 316 18.65 -11.06 -7.48
C GLY A 316 18.13 -9.67 -7.86
N GLU A 317 17.28 -9.05 -7.04
CA GLU A 317 16.70 -7.72 -7.33
C GLU A 317 17.79 -6.64 -7.50
N GLY A 318 17.53 -5.68 -8.40
CA GLY A 318 18.47 -4.63 -8.76
C GLY A 318 19.40 -4.99 -9.93
N ALA A 319 19.46 -6.26 -10.33
CA ALA A 319 20.32 -6.71 -11.43
C ALA A 319 19.86 -6.16 -12.78
N ASP A 320 18.55 -6.17 -13.06
CA ASP A 320 17.99 -5.67 -14.31
C ASP A 320 18.18 -4.15 -14.46
N GLU A 321 17.98 -3.42 -13.38
CA GLU A 321 18.14 -1.97 -13.33
C GLU A 321 19.59 -1.55 -13.56
N LEU A 322 20.51 -2.23 -12.87
CA LEU A 322 21.94 -1.93 -12.95
C LEU A 322 22.57 -2.39 -14.27
N CYS A 323 22.23 -3.60 -14.72
CA CYS A 323 22.87 -4.28 -15.84
C CYS A 323 22.08 -4.18 -17.16
N GLN A 324 21.10 -3.28 -17.24
CA GLN A 324 20.28 -3.02 -18.43
C GLN A 324 19.61 -4.31 -18.94
N GLY A 325 18.99 -5.04 -18.01
CA GLY A 325 18.46 -6.38 -18.21
C GLY A 325 17.03 -6.47 -18.74
N TYR A 326 16.27 -5.39 -18.69
CA TYR A 326 14.95 -5.35 -19.29
C TYR A 326 15.04 -5.41 -20.82
N ILE A 327 14.15 -6.17 -21.45
CA ILE A 327 14.18 -6.40 -22.91
C ILE A 327 14.05 -5.10 -23.71
N TYR A 328 13.44 -4.06 -23.16
CA TYR A 328 13.34 -2.77 -23.83
C TYR A 328 14.71 -2.07 -23.98
N PHE A 329 15.75 -2.45 -23.23
CA PHE A 329 17.10 -1.89 -23.40
C PHE A 329 17.73 -2.25 -24.74
N HIS A 330 17.31 -3.36 -25.39
CA HIS A 330 17.69 -3.65 -26.78
C HIS A 330 17.16 -2.61 -27.77
N LYS A 331 16.16 -1.82 -27.37
CA LYS A 331 15.56 -0.75 -28.18
C LYS A 331 16.02 0.64 -27.75
N ALA A 332 16.98 0.75 -26.83
CA ALA A 332 17.54 2.04 -26.46
C ALA A 332 18.25 2.65 -27.67
N PRO A 333 17.98 3.92 -28.04
CA PRO A 333 18.56 4.55 -29.21
C PRO A 333 20.09 4.66 -29.17
N THR A 334 20.67 4.90 -27.98
CA THR A 334 22.12 4.87 -27.76
C THR A 334 22.48 4.24 -26.40
N PRO A 335 23.73 3.78 -26.20
CA PRO A 335 24.23 3.33 -24.90
C PRO A 335 24.09 4.37 -23.79
N GLU A 336 24.25 5.66 -24.08
CA GLU A 336 24.10 6.76 -23.12
C GLU A 336 22.64 6.93 -22.67
N GLU A 337 21.68 6.73 -23.56
CA GLU A 337 20.26 6.75 -23.20
C GLU A 337 19.88 5.53 -22.36
N ALA A 338 20.45 4.36 -22.66
CA ALA A 338 20.32 3.17 -21.82
C ALA A 338 20.93 3.39 -20.41
N ASP A 339 22.10 4.03 -20.32
CA ASP A 339 22.70 4.40 -19.03
C ASP A 339 21.82 5.38 -18.25
N ARG A 340 21.32 6.43 -18.92
CA ARG A 340 20.45 7.42 -18.29
C ARG A 340 19.20 6.78 -17.73
N ASP A 341 18.59 5.87 -18.49
CA ASP A 341 17.39 5.16 -18.05
C ASP A 341 17.69 4.19 -16.90
N SER A 342 18.81 3.45 -16.96
CA SER A 342 19.32 2.61 -15.86
C SER A 342 19.51 3.41 -14.56
N ARG A 343 20.11 4.60 -14.62
CA ARG A 343 20.26 5.48 -13.45
C ARG A 343 18.92 6.00 -12.93
N ARG A 344 17.97 6.29 -13.82
CA ARG A 344 16.61 6.73 -13.46
C ARG A 344 15.86 5.63 -12.72
N ILE A 345 15.81 4.41 -13.27
CA ILE A 345 15.11 3.28 -12.62
C ILE A 345 15.78 2.89 -11.30
N LEU A 346 17.12 2.95 -11.18
CA LEU A 346 17.81 2.77 -9.90
C LEU A 346 17.40 3.81 -8.84
N GLN A 347 17.09 5.06 -9.24
CA GLN A 347 16.59 6.10 -8.33
C GLN A 347 15.13 5.87 -7.93
N GLU A 348 14.34 5.20 -8.76
CA GLU A 348 12.92 4.93 -8.56
C GLU A 348 12.64 3.54 -7.94
N LEU A 349 13.66 2.68 -7.78
CA LEU A 349 13.54 1.33 -7.22
C LEU A 349 12.73 1.27 -5.92
N TYR A 350 12.91 2.26 -5.05
CA TYR A 350 12.20 2.38 -3.76
C TYR A 350 10.68 2.60 -3.87
N LEU A 351 10.15 2.83 -5.08
CA LEU A 351 8.73 2.96 -5.38
C LEU A 351 8.14 1.68 -6.01
N TYR A 352 8.98 0.76 -6.49
CA TYR A 352 8.59 -0.41 -7.26
C TYR A 352 9.18 -1.70 -6.65
N ASP A 353 10.26 -2.22 -7.23
CA ASP A 353 10.82 -3.53 -6.91
C ASP A 353 11.31 -3.63 -5.45
N ASN A 354 11.89 -2.57 -4.88
CA ASN A 354 12.26 -2.60 -3.46
C ASN A 354 11.03 -2.64 -2.54
N VAL A 355 9.92 -1.99 -2.91
CA VAL A 355 8.65 -2.07 -2.14
C VAL A 355 8.12 -3.49 -2.19
N ARG A 356 8.00 -4.06 -3.40
CA ARG A 356 7.58 -5.44 -3.59
C ARG A 356 8.44 -6.40 -2.79
N ALA A 357 9.76 -6.26 -2.92
CA ALA A 357 10.71 -7.20 -2.40
C ALA A 357 10.78 -7.16 -0.86
N ASP A 358 10.92 -5.98 -0.27
CA ASP A 358 10.94 -5.81 1.18
C ASP A 358 9.59 -6.18 1.81
N ARG A 359 8.47 -5.59 1.34
CA ARG A 359 7.17 -5.77 1.99
C ARG A 359 6.66 -7.19 1.95
N SER A 360 6.85 -7.87 0.81
CA SER A 360 6.38 -9.25 0.66
C SER A 360 7.07 -10.19 1.65
N VAL A 361 8.36 -10.01 1.91
CA VAL A 361 9.08 -10.86 2.88
C VAL A 361 8.88 -10.39 4.32
N ALA A 362 8.85 -9.07 4.55
CA ALA A 362 8.72 -8.48 5.89
C ALA A 362 7.36 -8.80 6.52
N ALA A 363 6.30 -8.92 5.70
CA ALA A 363 4.97 -9.36 6.14
C ALA A 363 4.97 -10.72 6.86
N HIS A 364 5.98 -11.55 6.59
CA HIS A 364 6.13 -12.88 7.18
C HIS A 364 7.34 -12.98 8.12
N GLY A 365 7.91 -11.85 8.55
CA GLY A 365 9.02 -11.81 9.50
C GLY A 365 10.31 -12.44 8.95
N LEU A 366 10.59 -12.16 7.67
CA LEU A 366 11.80 -12.55 6.95
C LEU A 366 12.57 -11.30 6.52
N GLU A 367 13.89 -11.41 6.38
CA GLU A 367 14.76 -10.34 5.90
C GLU A 367 15.22 -10.62 4.47
N LEU A 368 15.23 -9.60 3.60
CA LEU A 368 15.78 -9.69 2.25
C LEU A 368 17.17 -9.04 2.14
N ARG A 369 18.09 -9.71 1.45
CA ARG A 369 19.41 -9.19 1.06
C ARG A 369 19.54 -9.18 -0.45
N VAL A 370 19.93 -8.03 -0.99
CA VAL A 370 20.02 -7.75 -2.44
C VAL A 370 21.45 -7.36 -2.83
N PRO A 371 22.33 -8.33 -3.17
CA PRO A 371 23.74 -8.07 -3.45
C PRO A 371 24.00 -7.19 -4.68
N PHE A 372 23.09 -7.16 -5.66
CA PHE A 372 23.22 -6.32 -6.84
C PHE A 372 23.13 -4.82 -6.53
N LEU A 373 22.45 -4.44 -5.43
CA LEU A 373 22.37 -3.06 -4.96
C LEU A 373 23.50 -2.70 -4.00
N ASP A 374 24.58 -3.46 -4.02
CA ASP A 374 25.74 -3.17 -3.20
C ASP A 374 26.43 -1.87 -3.59
N LYS A 375 26.75 -1.03 -2.60
CA LYS A 375 27.38 0.27 -2.81
C LYS A 375 28.69 0.20 -3.61
N PHE A 376 29.53 -0.81 -3.38
CA PHE A 376 30.81 -0.93 -4.09
C PHE A 376 30.61 -1.50 -5.50
N PHE A 377 29.78 -2.54 -5.62
CA PHE A 377 29.48 -3.15 -6.90
C PHE A 377 28.77 -2.17 -7.85
N THR A 378 27.71 -1.52 -7.38
CA THR A 378 26.93 -0.56 -8.18
C THR A 378 27.78 0.64 -8.61
N SER A 379 28.57 1.24 -7.71
CA SER A 379 29.46 2.34 -8.06
C SER A 379 30.48 1.94 -9.11
N TYR A 380 31.09 0.75 -9.00
CA TYR A 380 32.01 0.28 -10.02
C TYR A 380 31.31 0.04 -11.36
N TYR A 381 30.19 -0.69 -11.36
CA TYR A 381 29.46 -1.02 -12.57
C TYR A 381 29.00 0.25 -13.30
N LEU A 382 28.44 1.23 -12.57
CA LEU A 382 28.03 2.52 -13.12
C LEU A 382 29.19 3.44 -13.55
N SER A 383 30.43 3.13 -13.16
CA SER A 383 31.63 3.83 -13.62
C SER A 383 32.15 3.32 -14.96
N LEU A 384 31.71 2.14 -15.39
CA LEU A 384 32.03 1.58 -16.71
C LEU A 384 31.39 2.38 -17.83
N SER A 385 31.99 2.31 -19.02
CA SER A 385 31.47 3.02 -20.17
C SER A 385 30.05 2.55 -20.49
N PRO A 386 29.16 3.43 -20.98
CA PRO A 386 27.82 3.03 -21.39
C PRO A 386 27.83 1.86 -22.39
N GLU A 387 28.81 1.82 -23.29
CA GLU A 387 28.98 0.75 -24.28
C GLU A 387 29.32 -0.60 -23.66
N GLU A 388 30.12 -0.64 -22.59
CA GLU A 388 30.47 -1.88 -21.88
C GLU A 388 29.26 -2.53 -21.22
N ARG A 389 28.29 -1.72 -20.78
CA ARG A 389 27.08 -2.18 -20.09
C ARG A 389 25.92 -2.46 -21.03
N HIS A 390 25.92 -1.86 -22.22
CA HIS A 390 24.86 -2.05 -23.19
C HIS A 390 24.73 -3.53 -23.59
N PRO A 391 23.50 -4.04 -23.83
CA PRO A 391 23.31 -5.38 -24.37
C PRO A 391 24.13 -5.61 -25.65
N ARG A 392 24.71 -6.80 -25.79
CA ARG A 392 25.55 -7.20 -26.94
C ARG A 392 25.17 -8.61 -27.37
N GLU A 393 25.47 -8.95 -28.62
CA GLU A 393 25.22 -10.30 -29.16
C GLU A 393 23.77 -10.78 -28.98
N SER A 394 22.80 -9.85 -29.08
CA SER A 394 21.37 -10.11 -28.87
C SER A 394 21.01 -10.68 -27.50
N ILE A 395 21.85 -10.49 -26.48
CA ILE A 395 21.57 -10.90 -25.11
C ILE A 395 21.78 -9.75 -24.12
N GLU A 396 20.82 -9.60 -23.22
CA GLU A 396 20.87 -8.66 -22.11
C GLU A 396 21.88 -9.11 -21.05
N LYS A 397 22.40 -8.15 -20.26
CA LYS A 397 23.38 -8.42 -19.19
C LYS A 397 24.63 -9.14 -19.71
N TYR A 398 25.03 -8.91 -20.97
CA TYR A 398 26.15 -9.61 -21.61
C TYR A 398 27.43 -9.55 -20.78
N LEU A 399 27.82 -8.37 -20.28
CA LEU A 399 29.01 -8.22 -19.44
C LEU A 399 28.93 -9.05 -18.17
N LEU A 400 27.76 -9.09 -17.52
CA LEU A 400 27.54 -9.90 -16.32
C LEU A 400 27.68 -11.40 -16.65
N ARG A 401 27.00 -11.89 -17.69
CA ARG A 401 27.07 -13.30 -18.12
C ARG A 401 28.50 -13.71 -18.47
N LYS A 402 29.17 -12.89 -19.29
CA LYS A 402 30.56 -13.11 -19.70
C LYS A 402 31.51 -13.10 -18.51
N SER A 403 31.25 -12.26 -17.52
CA SER A 403 32.04 -12.26 -16.29
C SER A 403 32.01 -13.59 -15.56
N PHE A 404 31.04 -14.48 -15.79
CA PHE A 404 30.91 -15.76 -15.08
C PHE A 404 31.01 -17.00 -15.98
N SER A 405 31.29 -16.86 -17.29
CA SER A 405 31.26 -17.99 -18.24
C SER A 405 32.34 -19.05 -18.04
N ASP A 406 33.51 -18.66 -17.54
CA ASP A 406 34.72 -19.50 -17.67
C ASP A 406 34.92 -20.42 -16.47
N ARG A 407 33.91 -20.50 -15.58
CA ARG A 407 34.08 -20.97 -14.19
C ARG A 407 33.15 -22.12 -13.82
N GLY A 408 32.19 -22.48 -14.68
CA GLY A 408 31.19 -23.51 -14.38
C GLY A 408 30.33 -23.19 -13.16
N ILE A 409 30.20 -21.90 -12.79
CA ILE A 409 29.43 -21.46 -11.62
C ILE A 409 27.92 -21.73 -11.80
N LEU A 410 27.46 -21.71 -13.04
CA LEU A 410 26.10 -22.06 -13.46
C LEU A 410 26.17 -22.96 -14.71
N PRO A 411 25.14 -23.77 -14.98
CA PRO A 411 24.99 -24.43 -16.26
C PRO A 411 24.88 -23.42 -17.40
N ASP A 412 25.52 -23.68 -18.56
CA ASP A 412 25.49 -22.78 -19.72
C ASP A 412 24.05 -22.51 -20.20
N ALA A 413 23.17 -23.51 -20.09
CA ALA A 413 21.74 -23.40 -20.41
C ALA A 413 21.01 -22.33 -19.57
N ILE A 414 21.52 -22.00 -18.38
CA ILE A 414 20.99 -20.93 -17.52
C ILE A 414 21.78 -19.64 -17.75
N LEU A 415 23.11 -19.73 -17.80
CA LEU A 415 24.00 -18.58 -17.93
C LEU A 415 23.78 -17.79 -19.22
N TRP A 416 23.42 -18.45 -20.31
CA TRP A 416 23.16 -17.83 -21.61
C TRP A 416 21.68 -17.86 -22.01
N ARG A 417 20.77 -18.19 -21.07
CA ARG A 417 19.33 -18.12 -21.33
C ARG A 417 18.89 -16.68 -21.54
N PRO A 418 18.26 -16.32 -22.68
CA PRO A 418 17.66 -15.01 -22.83
C PRO A 418 16.47 -14.86 -21.88
N LYS A 419 16.16 -13.63 -21.51
CA LYS A 419 14.93 -13.34 -20.78
C LYS A 419 13.73 -13.57 -21.71
N GLU A 420 13.02 -14.68 -21.50
CA GLU A 420 11.77 -14.94 -22.21
C GLU A 420 10.65 -14.14 -21.56
N ILE A 421 9.88 -13.41 -22.37
CA ILE A 421 8.55 -12.99 -21.96
C ILE A 421 7.65 -14.11 -22.44
N SER A 422 6.98 -14.82 -21.53
CA SER A 422 5.96 -15.78 -21.95
C SER A 422 5.00 -15.08 -22.93
N ASP A 423 4.66 -15.74 -24.04
CA ASP A 423 3.75 -15.18 -25.04
C ASP A 423 2.39 -14.79 -24.43
N ILE A 424 2.01 -15.37 -23.28
CA ILE A 424 0.85 -14.99 -22.47
C ILE A 424 1.02 -13.57 -21.89
N MET A 425 2.19 -13.25 -21.31
CA MET A 425 2.52 -11.92 -20.78
C MET A 425 2.56 -10.83 -21.87
N LEU A 426 3.01 -11.14 -23.10
CA LEU A 426 3.06 -10.20 -24.23
C LEU A 426 1.71 -10.06 -24.95
N SER A 427 1.00 -11.18 -25.18
CA SER A 427 -0.25 -11.18 -25.96
C SER A 427 -1.42 -10.51 -25.22
N GLU A 428 -1.38 -10.50 -23.89
CA GLU A 428 -2.37 -9.81 -23.06
C GLU A 428 -2.01 -8.35 -22.72
N ALA A 429 -0.72 -8.01 -22.60
CA ALA A 429 -0.28 -6.65 -22.26
C ALA A 429 -0.52 -5.63 -23.39
N GLY A 430 -0.31 -6.02 -24.66
CA GLY A 430 -0.40 -5.11 -25.81
C GLY A 430 -1.82 -4.70 -26.21
N LYS A 431 -2.85 -5.47 -25.83
CA LYS A 431 -4.27 -5.13 -26.08
C LYS A 431 -4.90 -4.30 -24.95
N ARG A 432 -4.14 -4.08 -23.87
CA ARG A 432 -4.63 -3.49 -22.63
C ARG A 432 -3.73 -2.32 -22.19
N PHE A 433 -3.97 -1.21 -22.90
CA PHE A 433 -4.03 0.16 -22.37
C PHE A 433 -2.75 1.01 -22.26
N LYS A 434 -2.97 2.32 -22.43
CA LYS A 434 -2.06 3.44 -22.16
C LYS A 434 -2.72 4.44 -21.19
N GLY A 435 -1.93 5.02 -20.31
CA GLY A 435 -2.12 6.37 -19.75
C GLY A 435 -2.81 6.45 -18.37
N VAL A 436 -2.26 7.29 -17.49
CA VAL A 436 -2.60 7.45 -16.07
C VAL A 436 -3.98 8.09 -15.86
N VAL A 437 -4.96 7.20 -15.91
CA VAL A 437 -6.29 7.05 -15.28
C VAL A 437 -6.38 5.51 -15.06
N PRO A 438 -7.25 4.88 -14.24
CA PRO A 438 -7.35 3.41 -14.28
C PRO A 438 -7.77 2.96 -15.69
N ALA A 439 -6.78 2.71 -16.54
CA ALA A 439 -7.01 2.53 -17.97
C ALA A 439 -7.59 1.13 -18.21
N THR A 440 -7.29 0.20 -17.31
CA THR A 440 -7.69 -1.21 -17.41
C THR A 440 -8.67 -1.59 -16.30
N LYS A 441 -9.54 -2.60 -16.55
CA LYS A 441 -10.42 -3.18 -15.51
C LYS A 441 -9.62 -3.69 -14.31
N GLU A 442 -8.41 -4.17 -14.54
CA GLU A 442 -7.52 -4.68 -13.50
C GLU A 442 -6.94 -3.56 -12.65
N THR A 443 -6.49 -2.46 -13.28
CA THR A 443 -6.07 -1.23 -12.57
C THR A 443 -7.19 -0.68 -11.73
N TYR A 444 -8.42 -0.68 -12.27
CA TYR A 444 -9.59 -0.21 -11.53
C TYR A 444 -9.85 -1.08 -10.30
N TYR A 445 -9.77 -2.42 -10.45
CA TYR A 445 -9.93 -3.34 -9.32
C TYR A 445 -8.84 -3.15 -8.26
N TYR A 446 -7.56 -3.12 -8.64
CA TYR A 446 -6.46 -2.90 -7.70
C TYR A 446 -6.55 -1.54 -7.02
N ARG A 447 -6.89 -0.49 -7.78
CA ARG A 447 -7.09 0.85 -7.22
C ARG A 447 -8.29 0.87 -6.27
N GLN A 448 -9.39 0.20 -6.58
CA GLN A 448 -10.56 0.11 -5.71
C GLN A 448 -10.23 -0.61 -4.40
N VAL A 449 -9.49 -1.73 -4.45
CA VAL A 449 -9.05 -2.45 -3.25
C VAL A 449 -8.04 -1.62 -2.46
N PHE A 450 -7.08 -0.99 -3.13
CA PHE A 450 -6.11 -0.09 -2.51
C PHE A 450 -6.81 1.08 -1.83
N GLU A 451 -7.77 1.71 -2.49
CA GLU A 451 -8.60 2.74 -1.89
C GLU A 451 -9.43 2.13 -0.76
N GLU A 452 -10.06 0.97 -0.86
CA GLU A 452 -10.76 0.39 0.29
C GLU A 452 -9.86 0.22 1.53
N LEU A 453 -8.60 -0.21 1.32
CA LEU A 453 -7.64 -0.51 2.38
C LEU A 453 -6.92 0.73 2.94
N THR A 454 -6.53 1.66 2.07
CA THR A 454 -5.85 2.93 2.45
C THR A 454 -6.85 4.04 2.75
N SER A 455 -8.01 3.97 2.12
CA SER A 455 -9.14 4.86 2.32
C SER A 455 -10.07 4.31 3.41
N ARG A 456 -9.64 4.60 4.62
CA ARG A 456 -10.51 5.36 5.55
C ARG A 456 -10.97 6.73 4.95
N LEU A 457 -11.11 6.83 3.62
CA LEU A 457 -11.32 8.02 2.78
C LEU A 457 -12.04 7.66 1.45
N GLY A 458 -13.32 7.28 1.52
CA GLY A 458 -14.26 7.72 0.48
C GLY A 458 -14.87 6.68 -0.46
N ASN A 459 -15.93 6.03 0.02
CA ASN A 459 -17.24 6.22 -0.64
C ASN A 459 -18.05 7.15 0.26
N LYS A 460 -18.25 8.40 -0.16
CA LYS A 460 -18.98 9.41 0.61
C LYS A 460 -20.49 9.13 0.47
N MET A 461 -21.11 8.72 1.56
CA MET A 461 -22.57 8.64 1.77
C MET A 461 -22.87 9.29 3.11
N CYS A 462 -24.13 9.53 3.49
CA CYS A 462 -24.46 9.83 4.89
C CYS A 462 -24.24 8.61 5.81
N GLY A 463 -24.12 8.86 7.11
CA GLY A 463 -23.81 7.86 8.13
C GLY A 463 -24.73 8.04 9.33
N ILE A 464 -25.47 7.01 9.67
CA ILE A 464 -26.30 6.95 10.88
C ILE A 464 -25.60 6.07 11.93
N TRP A 465 -25.65 6.49 13.19
CA TRP A 465 -25.23 5.70 14.35
C TRP A 465 -26.21 5.93 15.49
N ALA A 466 -26.54 4.89 16.23
CA ALA A 466 -27.48 4.96 17.34
C ALA A 466 -27.11 3.95 18.42
N LEU A 467 -27.29 4.34 19.67
CA LEU A 467 -27.05 3.51 20.84
C LEU A 467 -28.17 3.76 21.86
N PHE A 468 -28.78 2.70 22.37
CA PHE A 468 -29.92 2.77 23.28
C PHE A 468 -29.69 1.91 24.52
N GLY A 469 -30.15 2.38 25.68
CA GLY A 469 -30.24 1.58 26.90
C GLY A 469 -28.91 1.39 27.66
N VAL A 470 -27.94 2.28 27.45
CA VAL A 470 -26.65 2.21 28.18
C VAL A 470 -26.79 2.92 29.52
N SER A 471 -26.96 2.13 30.59
CA SER A 471 -27.15 2.63 31.96
C SER A 471 -25.89 3.23 32.59
N ASP A 472 -24.71 2.88 32.09
CA ASP A 472 -23.42 3.37 32.56
C ASP A 472 -22.93 4.55 31.70
N GLU A 473 -22.86 5.75 32.29
CA GLU A 473 -22.41 6.97 31.61
C GLU A 473 -20.98 6.88 31.07
N SER A 474 -20.10 6.11 31.73
CA SER A 474 -18.71 5.93 31.27
C SER A 474 -18.63 5.08 30.01
N VAL A 475 -19.49 4.07 29.91
CA VAL A 475 -19.65 3.23 28.72
C VAL A 475 -20.31 4.05 27.60
N LEU A 476 -21.30 4.88 27.93
CA LEU A 476 -21.94 5.76 26.96
C LEU A 476 -20.93 6.76 26.36
N HIS A 477 -20.11 7.40 27.19
CA HIS A 477 -19.04 8.30 26.74
C HIS A 477 -18.01 7.61 25.84
N THR A 478 -17.61 6.39 26.19
CA THR A 478 -16.66 5.60 25.40
C THR A 478 -17.27 5.18 24.06
N ALA A 479 -18.54 4.75 24.07
CA ALA A 479 -19.26 4.28 22.89
C ALA A 479 -19.58 5.41 21.90
N VAL A 480 -19.83 6.64 22.37
CA VAL A 480 -19.98 7.82 21.49
C VAL A 480 -18.70 8.07 20.67
N GLY A 481 -17.52 7.77 21.20
CA GLY A 481 -16.27 7.83 20.42
C GLY A 481 -16.27 6.90 19.20
N GLU A 482 -17.08 5.84 19.21
CA GLU A 482 -17.19 4.93 18.08
C GLU A 482 -17.98 5.50 16.90
N CYS A 483 -18.86 6.48 17.11
CA CYS A 483 -19.61 7.09 16.01
C CYS A 483 -18.66 7.80 15.02
N PHE A 484 -17.57 8.39 15.52
CA PHE A 484 -16.57 9.03 14.68
C PHE A 484 -15.80 8.04 13.79
N LYS A 485 -15.83 6.72 14.09
CA LYS A 485 -15.30 5.70 13.18
C LYS A 485 -16.05 5.66 11.84
N VAL A 486 -17.28 6.20 11.78
CA VAL A 486 -18.08 6.34 10.54
C VAL A 486 -18.21 7.78 10.04
N ALA A 487 -17.50 8.76 10.63
CA ALA A 487 -17.54 10.18 10.22
C ALA A 487 -17.21 10.43 8.73
N ARG A 488 -16.44 9.52 8.11
CA ARG A 488 -16.16 9.53 6.67
C ARG A 488 -17.43 9.44 5.80
N ARG A 489 -18.52 8.91 6.37
CA ARG A 489 -19.85 8.87 5.76
C ARG A 489 -20.62 10.16 6.04
N GLY A 490 -20.04 11.34 5.83
CA GLY A 490 -20.76 12.60 5.96
C GLY A 490 -19.90 13.67 6.63
N PRO A 491 -18.84 14.11 5.95
CA PRO A 491 -17.87 15.05 6.50
C PRO A 491 -18.40 16.48 6.58
N ASP A 492 -19.56 16.78 5.98
CA ASP A 492 -20.02 18.16 5.80
C ASP A 492 -20.62 18.71 7.10
N ALA A 493 -21.32 17.88 7.88
CA ALA A 493 -21.80 18.23 9.21
C ALA A 493 -21.96 16.99 10.09
N THR A 494 -21.67 17.13 11.39
CA THR A 494 -21.89 16.08 12.40
C THR A 494 -22.81 16.59 13.49
N ARG A 495 -23.82 15.80 13.87
CA ARG A 495 -24.65 16.07 15.04
C ARG A 495 -24.79 14.79 15.85
N ILE A 496 -24.51 14.92 17.14
CA ILE A 496 -24.67 13.86 18.14
C ILE A 496 -25.63 14.43 19.17
N GLU A 497 -26.70 13.70 19.46
CA GLU A 497 -27.72 14.16 20.38
C GLU A 497 -28.31 13.00 21.19
N THR A 498 -28.56 13.22 22.47
CA THR A 498 -29.39 12.32 23.28
C THR A 498 -30.85 12.40 22.81
N VAL A 499 -31.55 11.27 22.80
CA VAL A 499 -32.99 11.27 22.51
C VAL A 499 -33.71 11.99 23.65
N LYS A 500 -34.62 12.90 23.30
CA LYS A 500 -35.42 13.66 24.27
C LYS A 500 -36.12 12.69 25.24
N ASP A 501 -36.15 12.98 26.53
CA ASP A 501 -36.78 12.13 27.56
C ASP A 501 -36.15 10.72 27.74
N LEU A 502 -35.04 10.39 27.04
CA LEU A 502 -34.30 9.13 27.13
C LEU A 502 -32.79 9.41 27.25
N PRO A 503 -32.28 9.77 28.45
CA PRO A 503 -30.88 10.20 28.64
C PRO A 503 -29.83 9.11 28.34
N HIS A 504 -30.24 7.84 28.37
CA HIS A 504 -29.38 6.67 28.06
C HIS A 504 -29.44 6.24 26.59
N SER A 505 -29.90 7.12 25.70
CA SER A 505 -30.05 6.86 24.27
C SER A 505 -29.45 8.01 23.46
N VAL A 506 -28.53 7.71 22.55
CA VAL A 506 -27.81 8.68 21.74
C VAL A 506 -27.95 8.35 20.26
N LEU A 507 -28.24 9.37 19.46
CA LEU A 507 -28.25 9.29 18.00
C LEU A 507 -27.16 10.20 17.45
N ALA A 508 -26.43 9.72 16.45
CA ALA A 508 -25.43 10.48 15.74
C ALA A 508 -25.66 10.39 14.23
N PHE A 509 -25.47 11.52 13.55
CA PHE A 509 -25.57 11.62 12.11
C PHE A 509 -24.39 12.39 11.53
N HIS A 510 -23.76 11.78 10.54
CA HIS A 510 -22.77 12.40 9.68
C HIS A 510 -23.43 12.71 8.34
N ARG A 511 -23.50 13.99 7.99
CA ARG A 511 -24.21 14.50 6.82
C ARG A 511 -23.26 14.69 5.65
N LEU A 512 -23.70 14.22 4.48
CA LEU A 512 -23.18 14.64 3.18
C LEU A 512 -24.26 15.51 2.52
N GLU A 513 -23.98 16.78 2.25
CA GLU A 513 -24.94 17.72 1.67
C GLU A 513 -25.13 17.43 0.18
N ILE A 514 -26.19 16.69 -0.17
CA ILE A 514 -26.57 16.43 -1.57
C ILE A 514 -27.72 17.35 -2.00
N ASN A 515 -28.76 17.48 -1.17
CA ASN A 515 -29.92 18.38 -1.34
C ASN A 515 -30.12 19.22 -0.06
N ASP A 516 -30.38 20.53 -0.22
CA ASP A 516 -30.60 21.56 0.83
C ASP A 516 -29.37 21.86 1.73
N SER A 517 -29.02 23.13 1.94
CA SER A 517 -27.73 23.52 2.57
C SER A 517 -27.80 23.78 4.08
N ALA A 518 -28.89 23.43 4.79
CA ALA A 518 -28.91 23.35 6.27
C ALA A 518 -30.15 22.64 6.87
N GLY A 519 -31.31 22.66 6.18
CA GLY A 519 -32.60 22.23 6.73
C GLY A 519 -32.74 20.72 6.95
N GLY A 520 -31.94 19.91 6.26
CA GLY A 520 -31.97 18.44 6.35
C GLY A 520 -31.01 17.82 7.38
N MET A 521 -30.44 18.61 8.31
CA MET A 521 -29.52 18.06 9.32
C MET A 521 -30.27 17.22 10.36
N GLN A 522 -29.75 16.02 10.62
CA GLN A 522 -30.35 15.03 11.51
C GLN A 522 -29.45 14.82 12.75
N PRO A 523 -29.91 14.27 13.89
CA PRO A 523 -31.28 13.84 14.19
C PRO A 523 -32.32 14.94 13.93
N MET A 524 -33.37 14.59 13.20
CA MET A 524 -34.43 15.49 12.73
C MET A 524 -35.62 15.40 13.67
N ARG A 525 -36.15 16.57 14.07
CA ARG A 525 -37.39 16.73 14.85
C ARG A 525 -38.20 17.88 14.26
N LEU A 526 -39.44 17.59 13.89
CA LEU A 526 -40.37 18.59 13.38
C LEU A 526 -41.03 19.32 14.56
N LYS A 527 -41.26 20.62 14.45
CA LYS A 527 -41.97 21.41 15.47
C LYS A 527 -43.38 20.87 15.71
N ARG A 528 -44.02 20.36 14.65
CA ARG A 528 -45.34 19.74 14.72
C ARG A 528 -45.36 18.43 15.51
N TYR A 529 -44.25 17.68 15.50
CA TYR A 529 -44.14 16.37 16.15
C TYR A 529 -42.87 16.29 17.00
N PRO A 530 -42.77 17.07 18.09
CA PRO A 530 -41.54 17.17 18.88
C PRO A 530 -41.22 15.89 19.67
N HIS A 531 -42.15 14.93 19.71
CA HIS A 531 -42.01 13.61 20.33
C HIS A 531 -41.38 12.57 19.40
N ILE A 532 -41.19 12.88 18.11
CA ILE A 532 -40.58 11.96 17.13
C ILE A 532 -39.19 12.49 16.76
N THR A 533 -38.18 11.62 16.87
CA THR A 533 -36.81 11.88 16.41
C THR A 533 -36.43 10.90 15.31
N LEU A 534 -36.01 11.43 14.16
CA LEU A 534 -35.63 10.65 12.98
C LEU A 534 -34.12 10.76 12.71
N ILE A 535 -33.48 9.62 12.46
CA ILE A 535 -32.25 9.56 11.65
C ILE A 535 -32.49 8.64 10.45
N CYS A 536 -32.04 9.06 9.26
CA CYS A 536 -32.27 8.39 8.00
C CYS A 536 -31.03 8.59 7.11
N ASN A 537 -30.44 7.48 6.69
CA ASN A 537 -29.50 7.43 5.60
C ASN A 537 -30.23 6.89 4.36
N GLY A 538 -30.58 7.76 3.42
CA GLY A 538 -31.31 7.34 2.23
C GLY A 538 -31.83 8.49 1.38
N GLU A 539 -32.45 8.12 0.27
CA GLU A 539 -33.16 9.01 -0.65
C GLU A 539 -34.56 8.45 -0.90
N ILE A 540 -35.59 9.27 -0.66
CA ILE A 540 -37.01 8.91 -0.78
C ILE A 540 -37.57 9.53 -2.08
N TYR A 541 -37.62 8.71 -3.13
CA TYR A 541 -37.98 9.14 -4.49
C TYR A 541 -39.41 9.64 -4.63
N ASN A 542 -40.33 9.16 -3.80
CA ASN A 542 -41.74 9.57 -3.84
C ASN A 542 -42.14 10.58 -2.75
N ALA A 543 -41.18 11.18 -2.02
CA ALA A 543 -41.46 12.04 -0.89
C ALA A 543 -42.44 13.19 -1.20
N PHE A 544 -42.20 13.93 -2.29
CA PHE A 544 -43.06 15.05 -2.69
C PHE A 544 -44.43 14.60 -3.22
N ALA A 545 -44.49 13.46 -3.89
CA ALA A 545 -45.78 12.90 -4.34
C ALA A 545 -46.63 12.48 -3.14
N LEU A 546 -46.02 11.87 -2.12
CA LEU A 546 -46.70 11.51 -0.86
C LEU A 546 -47.11 12.75 -0.07
N ARG A 547 -46.27 13.81 -0.05
CA ARG A 547 -46.62 15.11 0.53
C ARG A 547 -47.89 15.66 -0.10
N ASP A 548 -47.93 15.73 -1.43
CA ASP A 548 -49.04 16.34 -2.16
C ASP A 548 -50.32 15.48 -2.05
N ALA A 549 -50.19 14.15 -2.14
CA ALA A 549 -51.31 13.22 -2.03
C ALA A 549 -51.97 13.22 -0.63
N HIS A 550 -51.21 13.51 0.41
CA HIS A 550 -51.70 13.49 1.79
C HIS A 550 -51.83 14.86 2.44
N GLY A 551 -51.49 15.94 1.71
CA GLY A 551 -51.57 17.32 2.18
C GLY A 551 -50.63 17.63 3.34
N PHE A 552 -49.41 17.07 3.34
CA PHE A 552 -48.44 17.33 4.39
C PHE A 552 -47.77 18.70 4.24
N GLU A 553 -47.72 19.45 5.34
CA GLU A 553 -47.00 20.73 5.41
C GLU A 553 -45.57 20.46 5.90
N PHE A 554 -44.61 20.52 4.98
CA PHE A 554 -43.20 20.32 5.32
C PHE A 554 -42.59 21.57 5.97
N GLU A 555 -41.80 21.37 7.02
CA GLU A 555 -40.98 22.35 7.72
C GLU A 555 -39.56 22.46 7.12
N SER A 556 -39.11 21.47 6.35
CA SER A 556 -37.82 21.44 5.64
C SER A 556 -38.01 21.19 4.13
N ARG A 557 -36.91 21.25 3.37
CA ARG A 557 -36.89 20.86 1.95
C ARG A 557 -36.35 19.44 1.75
N CYS A 558 -36.13 18.70 2.83
CA CYS A 558 -35.54 17.37 2.79
C CYS A 558 -36.59 16.31 2.48
N ASP A 559 -36.26 15.40 1.58
CA ASP A 559 -37.10 14.27 1.18
C ASP A 559 -37.43 13.30 2.34
N VAL A 560 -36.48 13.08 3.26
CA VAL A 560 -36.70 12.18 4.41
C VAL A 560 -37.69 12.72 5.44
N GLU A 561 -38.07 13.99 5.38
CA GLU A 561 -39.07 14.57 6.27
C GLU A 561 -40.42 13.86 6.18
N VAL A 562 -40.77 13.37 4.98
CA VAL A 562 -42.04 12.66 4.74
C VAL A 562 -42.22 11.46 5.68
N ILE A 563 -41.12 10.85 6.12
CA ILE A 563 -41.12 9.68 7.01
C ILE A 563 -41.76 10.04 8.35
N VAL A 564 -41.50 11.24 8.89
CA VAL A 564 -42.08 11.67 10.16
C VAL A 564 -43.60 11.84 10.04
N HIS A 565 -44.07 12.45 8.95
CA HIS A 565 -45.50 12.65 8.70
C HIS A 565 -46.25 11.34 8.46
N LEU A 566 -45.66 10.42 7.69
CA LEU A 566 -46.24 9.11 7.43
C LEU A 566 -46.28 8.28 8.70
N TYR A 567 -45.21 8.29 9.50
CA TYR A 567 -45.15 7.55 10.75
C TYR A 567 -46.23 8.00 11.73
N GLU A 568 -46.40 9.31 11.91
CA GLU A 568 -47.46 9.83 12.79
C GLU A 568 -48.87 9.48 12.28
N LYS A 569 -49.09 9.53 10.96
CA LYS A 569 -50.42 9.31 10.38
C LYS A 569 -50.79 7.83 10.30
N PHE A 570 -49.86 6.98 9.85
CA PHE A 570 -50.11 5.60 9.43
C PHE A 570 -49.33 4.55 10.24
N GLY A 571 -48.35 4.95 11.04
CA GLY A 571 -47.49 4.02 11.81
C GLY A 571 -46.33 3.45 11.00
N ALA A 572 -45.43 2.72 11.68
CA ALA A 572 -44.15 2.27 11.12
C ALA A 572 -44.28 1.35 9.90
N GLU A 573 -45.15 0.35 9.98
CA GLU A 573 -45.28 -0.68 8.94
C GLU A 573 -45.79 -0.09 7.63
N GLU A 574 -46.86 0.71 7.71
CA GLU A 574 -47.45 1.33 6.53
C GLU A 574 -46.54 2.43 5.98
N THR A 575 -45.85 3.17 6.84
CA THR A 575 -44.80 4.11 6.40
C THR A 575 -43.76 3.39 5.56
N ALA A 576 -43.20 2.27 6.04
CA ALA A 576 -42.19 1.52 5.30
C ALA A 576 -42.71 1.00 3.94
N ARG A 577 -43.99 0.61 3.85
CA ARG A 577 -44.63 0.19 2.59
C ARG A 577 -44.84 1.33 1.60
N MET A 578 -45.19 2.51 2.10
CA MET A 578 -45.51 3.66 1.25
C MET A 578 -44.25 4.32 0.65
N LEU A 579 -43.08 4.14 1.26
CA LEU A 579 -41.83 4.74 0.80
C LEU A 579 -41.29 4.00 -0.44
N ASP A 580 -41.03 4.76 -1.50
CA ASP A 580 -40.28 4.31 -2.68
C ASP A 580 -38.94 5.03 -2.67
N GLY A 581 -37.85 4.30 -2.44
CA GLY A 581 -36.53 4.89 -2.17
C GLY A 581 -35.47 3.86 -1.83
N ILE A 582 -34.24 4.32 -1.60
CA ILE A 582 -33.17 3.53 -0.98
C ILE A 582 -32.90 4.16 0.37
N PHE A 583 -33.29 3.48 1.45
CA PHE A 583 -33.20 4.08 2.78
C PHE A 583 -32.94 3.06 3.88
N ALA A 584 -32.29 3.55 4.93
CA ALA A 584 -32.27 2.96 6.26
C ALA A 584 -32.56 4.08 7.26
N PHE A 585 -33.54 3.91 8.14
CA PHE A 585 -33.88 4.91 9.14
C PHE A 585 -34.12 4.28 10.52
N ALA A 586 -33.94 5.10 11.56
CA ALA A 586 -34.37 4.82 12.91
C ALA A 586 -35.25 5.97 13.41
N LEU A 587 -36.37 5.60 14.04
CA LEU A 587 -37.33 6.52 14.66
C LEU A 587 -37.37 6.26 16.16
N GLY A 588 -37.22 7.32 16.95
CA GLY A 588 -37.47 7.30 18.39
C GLY A 588 -38.74 8.09 18.70
N GLN A 589 -39.68 7.47 19.42
CA GLN A 589 -40.90 8.13 19.92
C GLN A 589 -40.92 8.12 21.44
N THR A 590 -41.08 9.28 22.06
CA THR A 590 -40.93 9.44 23.52
C THR A 590 -42.25 9.62 24.27
N SER A 591 -43.37 9.67 23.54
CA SER A 591 -44.73 9.67 24.10
C SER A 591 -45.51 8.43 23.66
N LEU A 592 -46.13 7.74 24.63
CA LEU A 592 -47.09 6.65 24.37
C LEU A 592 -48.33 7.22 23.67
N VAL A 593 -48.41 7.05 22.34
CA VAL A 593 -49.70 7.08 21.66
C VAL A 593 -50.31 5.70 21.83
N SER A 594 -51.47 5.68 22.49
CA SER A 594 -52.32 4.51 22.77
C SER A 594 -52.36 3.50 21.62
N GLU A 595 -52.25 2.22 21.97
CA GLU A 595 -52.49 1.02 21.16
C GLU A 595 -53.21 1.28 19.83
N ARG A 596 -52.47 1.34 18.72
CA ARG A 596 -53.06 1.12 17.41
C ARG A 596 -52.85 -0.34 17.05
N ARG A 597 -53.94 -1.11 17.10
CA ARG A 597 -54.04 -2.51 16.67
C ARG A 597 -53.42 -2.66 15.28
N PHE A 598 -52.42 -3.53 15.18
CA PHE A 598 -51.90 -4.00 13.91
C PHE A 598 -53.00 -4.76 13.17
N VAL A 599 -53.47 -4.19 12.05
CA VAL A 599 -54.30 -4.94 11.11
C VAL A 599 -53.36 -5.64 10.16
N SER A 600 -53.24 -6.96 10.33
CA SER A 600 -52.64 -7.84 9.33
C SER A 600 -53.48 -7.74 8.04
N ILE A 601 -52.91 -7.18 6.98
CA ILE A 601 -53.42 -7.32 5.62
C ILE A 601 -52.37 -8.12 4.85
N GLY A 602 -52.79 -9.29 4.37
CA GLY A 602 -51.96 -10.20 3.60
C GLY A 602 -51.39 -9.53 2.35
N GLY A 603 -50.18 -9.94 1.98
CA GLY A 603 -49.46 -9.38 0.84
C GLY A 603 -50.28 -9.46 -0.44
N SER A 604 -50.53 -8.29 -1.03
CA SER A 604 -50.91 -8.16 -2.44
C SER A 604 -49.76 -7.49 -3.19
N ASP A 605 -49.28 -8.21 -4.20
CA ASP A 605 -48.26 -7.83 -5.17
C ASP A 605 -48.49 -6.42 -5.75
N PRO A 606 -47.52 -5.46 -5.67
CA PRO A 606 -47.74 -4.06 -6.06
C PRO A 606 -47.99 -3.81 -7.55
N VAL A 607 -47.95 -4.85 -8.39
CA VAL A 607 -47.97 -4.71 -9.86
C VAL A 607 -49.40 -4.56 -10.43
N ARG A 608 -50.47 -4.75 -9.66
CA ARG A 608 -51.85 -4.76 -10.22
C ARG A 608 -52.77 -3.57 -9.95
N GLU A 609 -52.43 -2.62 -9.07
CA GLU A 609 -53.40 -1.56 -8.67
C GLU A 609 -53.19 -0.16 -9.23
N LYS A 610 -52.18 0.07 -10.07
CA LYS A 610 -52.18 1.27 -10.92
C LYS A 610 -52.70 0.88 -12.30
N GLY A 611 -53.88 1.38 -12.65
CA GLY A 611 -54.50 1.27 -13.97
C GLY A 611 -53.67 1.92 -15.08
N MET A 612 -52.50 1.33 -15.37
CA MET A 612 -51.84 1.48 -16.64
C MET A 612 -52.36 0.37 -17.54
N THR A 613 -53.16 0.74 -18.54
CA THR A 613 -53.41 -0.11 -19.70
C THR A 613 -52.06 -0.35 -20.40
N LEU A 614 -51.45 -1.50 -20.12
CA LEU A 614 -50.22 -1.94 -20.76
C LEU A 614 -50.54 -2.37 -22.19
N SER A 615 -49.85 -1.80 -23.19
CA SER A 615 -49.92 -2.31 -24.56
C SER A 615 -49.24 -3.68 -24.64
N SER A 616 -49.56 -4.47 -25.68
CA SER A 616 -49.01 -5.81 -25.92
C SER A 616 -47.49 -5.85 -26.16
N ASP A 617 -46.81 -4.70 -26.15
CA ASP A 617 -45.40 -4.59 -26.45
C ASP A 617 -44.56 -4.47 -25.16
N VAL A 618 -44.04 -5.62 -24.72
CA VAL A 618 -43.24 -5.77 -23.49
C VAL A 618 -42.01 -4.86 -23.50
N GLN A 619 -41.40 -4.61 -24.66
CA GLN A 619 -40.20 -3.77 -24.76
C GLN A 619 -40.50 -2.29 -24.52
N ALA A 620 -41.65 -1.81 -25.02
CA ALA A 620 -42.11 -0.43 -24.79
C ALA A 620 -42.43 -0.18 -23.31
N ASN A 621 -43.02 -1.18 -22.64
CA ASN A 621 -43.34 -1.11 -21.21
C ASN A 621 -42.07 -1.09 -20.34
N VAL A 622 -41.09 -1.96 -20.62
CA VAL A 622 -39.80 -1.97 -19.92
C VAL A 622 -39.07 -0.64 -20.10
N ARG A 623 -39.05 -0.08 -21.31
CA ARG A 623 -38.43 1.23 -21.58
C ARG A 623 -39.12 2.35 -20.79
N LYS A 624 -40.46 2.34 -20.73
CA LYS A 624 -41.24 3.34 -19.96
C LYS A 624 -40.92 3.27 -18.47
N LEU A 625 -40.87 2.06 -17.90
CA LEU A 625 -40.55 1.84 -16.48
C LEU A 625 -39.12 2.26 -16.14
N LEU A 626 -38.13 1.90 -16.98
CA LEU A 626 -36.74 2.31 -16.79
C LEU A 626 -36.57 3.82 -16.88
N LYS A 627 -37.29 4.47 -17.80
CA LYS A 627 -37.28 5.94 -17.94
C LYS A 627 -37.88 6.63 -16.73
N GLU A 628 -38.97 6.11 -16.18
CA GLU A 628 -39.58 6.61 -14.95
C GLU A 628 -38.66 6.42 -13.74
N ALA A 629 -38.00 5.26 -13.62
CA ALA A 629 -37.00 4.98 -12.58
C ALA A 629 -35.79 5.93 -12.67
N VAL A 630 -35.34 6.26 -13.89
CA VAL A 630 -34.27 7.25 -14.12
C VAL A 630 -34.74 8.65 -13.72
N ARG A 631 -35.92 9.09 -14.16
CA ARG A 631 -36.45 10.43 -13.82
C ARG A 631 -36.54 10.66 -12.32
N LYS A 632 -37.00 9.67 -11.56
CA LYS A 632 -37.06 9.71 -10.09
C LYS A 632 -35.71 10.03 -9.44
N ARG A 633 -34.59 9.65 -10.07
CA ARG A 633 -33.22 9.82 -9.56
C ARG A 633 -32.49 11.07 -10.07
N LEU A 634 -33.16 11.90 -10.87
CA LEU A 634 -32.58 13.15 -11.41
C LEU A 634 -32.94 14.40 -10.59
N MET A 635 -33.63 14.23 -9.45
CA MET A 635 -34.11 15.31 -8.58
C MET A 635 -33.00 15.82 -7.65
N THR A 636 -31.93 16.40 -8.21
CA THR A 636 -30.81 16.97 -7.44
C THR A 636 -30.37 18.34 -7.97
N GLU A 637 -29.90 19.22 -7.08
CA GLU A 637 -29.34 20.54 -7.42
C GLU A 637 -27.88 20.47 -7.91
N ARG A 638 -27.24 19.28 -7.86
CA ARG A 638 -25.84 19.07 -8.25
C ARG A 638 -25.69 18.46 -9.64
N ARG A 639 -24.47 18.54 -10.19
CA ARG A 639 -24.14 17.95 -11.50
C ARG A 639 -24.31 16.43 -11.45
N ILE A 640 -25.05 15.89 -12.41
CA ILE A 640 -25.34 14.47 -12.54
C ILE A 640 -24.32 13.84 -13.48
N GLY A 641 -23.63 12.79 -13.02
CA GLY A 641 -22.72 11.99 -13.83
C GLY A 641 -23.27 10.56 -13.98
N CYS A 642 -23.12 9.98 -15.18
CA CYS A 642 -23.39 8.57 -15.41
C CYS A 642 -22.07 7.80 -15.51
N LEU A 643 -21.91 6.75 -14.71
CA LEU A 643 -20.77 5.85 -14.81
C LEU A 643 -20.99 4.88 -15.98
N LEU A 644 -20.20 5.02 -17.04
CA LEU A 644 -20.22 4.11 -18.18
C LEU A 644 -19.23 2.97 -17.92
N SER A 645 -19.73 1.77 -17.65
CA SER A 645 -18.90 0.57 -17.43
C SER A 645 -18.58 -0.20 -18.72
N GLY A 646 -19.01 0.33 -19.87
CA GLY A 646 -18.82 -0.27 -21.20
C GLY A 646 -19.78 -1.41 -21.53
N GLY A 647 -20.67 -1.79 -20.60
CA GLY A 647 -21.75 -2.76 -20.82
C GLY A 647 -23.05 -2.11 -21.32
N LEU A 648 -23.90 -2.90 -21.97
CA LEU A 648 -25.21 -2.48 -22.50
C LEU A 648 -26.05 -1.76 -21.44
N ASP A 649 -26.05 -2.26 -20.19
CA ASP A 649 -26.86 -1.73 -19.09
C ASP A 649 -26.46 -0.31 -18.68
N SER A 650 -25.15 -0.04 -18.55
CA SER A 650 -24.64 1.29 -18.19
C SER A 650 -24.86 2.32 -19.29
N SER A 651 -24.74 1.91 -20.56
CA SER A 651 -24.98 2.74 -21.72
C SER A 651 -26.47 3.04 -21.89
N LEU A 652 -27.35 2.08 -21.60
CA LEU A 652 -28.80 2.26 -21.61
C LEU A 652 -29.24 3.24 -20.52
N VAL A 653 -28.73 3.11 -19.29
CA VAL A 653 -29.02 4.05 -18.19
C VAL A 653 -28.53 5.46 -18.54
N ALA A 654 -27.31 5.60 -19.09
CA ALA A 654 -26.80 6.89 -19.52
C ALA A 654 -27.64 7.52 -20.65
N ALA A 655 -28.09 6.72 -21.62
CA ALA A 655 -28.98 7.17 -22.68
C ALA A 655 -30.34 7.63 -22.13
N LEU A 656 -30.93 6.88 -21.20
CA LEU A 656 -32.19 7.24 -20.54
C LEU A 656 -32.04 8.47 -19.64
N VAL A 657 -30.89 8.69 -19.01
CA VAL A 657 -30.59 9.91 -18.23
C VAL A 657 -30.53 11.12 -19.14
N VAL A 658 -29.79 11.03 -20.26
CA VAL A 658 -29.71 12.10 -21.26
C VAL A 658 -31.07 12.37 -21.90
N GLU A 659 -31.81 11.34 -22.28
CA GLU A 659 -33.17 11.45 -22.82
C GLU A 659 -34.11 12.14 -21.81
N SER A 660 -34.06 11.73 -20.54
CA SER A 660 -34.89 12.32 -19.48
C SER A 660 -34.56 13.77 -19.21
N ILE A 661 -33.27 14.14 -19.14
CA ILE A 661 -32.79 15.53 -18.97
C ILE A 661 -33.22 16.41 -20.17
N ARG A 662 -33.15 15.88 -21.39
CA ARG A 662 -33.57 16.60 -22.61
C ARG A 662 -35.08 16.88 -22.62
N GLU A 663 -35.89 16.02 -22.03
CA GLU A 663 -37.34 16.20 -21.93
C GLU A 663 -37.73 17.18 -20.82
N THR A 664 -37.02 17.21 -19.69
CA THR A 664 -37.21 18.24 -18.65
C THR A 664 -36.69 19.63 -19.05
N ARG A 665 -35.81 19.73 -20.06
CA ARG A 665 -35.29 21.02 -20.60
C ARG A 665 -36.36 21.95 -21.21
N ASN A 666 -37.61 21.50 -21.38
CA ASN A 666 -38.72 22.38 -21.75
C ASN A 666 -39.42 23.06 -20.54
N GLY A 667 -38.96 22.86 -19.30
CA GLY A 667 -39.63 23.38 -18.10
C GLY A 667 -38.81 24.31 -17.19
N PHE A 668 -37.52 24.08 -16.95
CA PHE A 668 -36.71 24.93 -16.06
C PHE A 668 -35.24 25.00 -16.51
N VAL A 669 -34.69 26.22 -16.53
CA VAL A 669 -33.38 26.56 -17.09
C VAL A 669 -32.27 26.35 -16.05
N HIS A 670 -31.28 25.51 -16.37
CA HIS A 670 -29.89 25.72 -15.91
C HIS A 670 -28.97 25.69 -17.12
N LYS A 671 -28.54 26.89 -17.56
CA LYS A 671 -27.47 27.07 -18.54
C LYS A 671 -26.13 26.78 -17.86
N GLY A 672 -25.35 25.85 -18.41
CA GLY A 672 -23.93 25.72 -18.07
C GLY A 672 -23.49 24.33 -17.59
N CYS A 673 -23.65 23.31 -18.43
CA CYS A 673 -22.75 22.14 -18.42
C CYS A 673 -22.83 21.48 -19.80
N PRO A 674 -21.70 21.07 -20.42
CA PRO A 674 -21.72 20.29 -21.66
C PRO A 674 -22.55 19.01 -21.53
#